data_AF-A0A8X7RQZ8-F1
#
_entry.id   AF-A0A8X7RQZ8-F1
#
_cell.length_a   1.000
_cell.length_b   1.000
_cell.length_c   1.000
_cell.angle_alpha   90.00
_cell.angle_beta   90.00
_cell.angle_gamma   90.00
#
_symmetry.space_group_name_H-M   'P 1'
#
loop_
_entity.id
_entity.type
_entity.pdbx_description
1 polymer ?
#
loop_
_entity_poly.entity_id
_entity_poly.type
_entity_poly.pdbx_seq_one_letter_code
_entity_poly.pdbx_strand_id
1 'polypeptide(L)'
;MTSESIEDAEAVLSDVEIDEPSPVALNDPPREDVRDERVTELIAELDREKKAREAAESSKSDLQASFNRLKALAHEVIKKRDESKSLSKELESVSKGKDEMKLKLDEVVRDRDALKGEIEKVSGKVRSFKSFTTLPKSQKYTGLASVAYGVIKPANEIVEDLVREIDKSRNEAREQVDQRNYEIAIEVSQLESTISNLRLEVAEKASFVDDLERDVSEKDKRIGEVVELKELVDEYDGKLKALEVKMVAQRPLLVEQLNLVSKIHDQLYEVVRIVDVNSSEELDLSESFFMPQETEMEENVRASLAGMESIFELTKVVSGKTQSLVEEKSHEVKNLNETVGLLVKEKEHIGTLLRSALSKRMITEQPSQKSELFQAAENGLRDVGVDFKPTKPLKDENVQDTRDINTVDNSTEENEIYSLASTLENIVKASQVKIVELQHSLEESREETSSLKKQLDSQTKELHQRMRQIEELKEKERIANENVEGLMTDIAAAEEEIARWKVAAEVQIQYRAEIKDLINQLHVLKEELEEAKHAIKESEKKLKFKEETAAAAMGAREAAERSLKLADNRATRLRERMQELNRKVEDLETHRDTNSSNRARYVCWPWQLLGIDFVGGRRVESEQQQHSSNEMELAEPLL
;
A
#
# COMPACT_ATOMS: atom_id res chain seq x y z
N MET A 1 -25.30 47.21 18.13
CA MET A 1 -24.96 47.70 19.48
C MET A 1 -23.85 46.80 20.01
N THR A 2 -22.75 47.44 20.45
CA THR A 2 -21.51 46.89 21.11
C THR A 2 -20.73 45.85 20.30
N SER A 3 -19.58 46.04 19.62
CA SER A 3 -18.36 46.89 19.71
C SER A 3 -17.48 46.69 20.93
N GLU A 4 -16.28 46.10 20.72
CA GLU A 4 -14.97 46.29 21.40
C GLU A 4 -14.05 45.10 21.06
N SER A 5 -12.74 45.17 20.82
CA SER A 5 -11.78 46.22 20.45
C SER A 5 -10.43 45.48 20.34
N ILE A 6 -9.77 45.60 19.19
CA ILE A 6 -8.38 45.16 18.96
C ILE A 6 -7.51 46.38 19.30
N GLU A 7 -6.58 46.24 20.24
CA GLU A 7 -5.51 47.21 20.45
C GLU A 7 -4.16 46.49 20.42
N ASP A 8 -3.41 46.83 19.37
CA ASP A 8 -1.98 46.63 19.22
C ASP A 8 -1.23 47.38 20.33
N ALA A 9 -0.29 46.70 20.99
CA ALA A 9 0.69 47.31 21.87
C ALA A 9 2.09 47.01 21.32
N GLU A 10 2.50 47.81 20.33
CA GLU A 10 3.89 47.98 19.91
C GLU A 10 4.39 49.35 20.39
N ALA A 11 5.69 49.41 20.73
CA ALA A 11 6.48 50.51 21.32
C ALA A 11 6.65 50.36 22.86
N VAL A 12 7.87 50.32 23.44
CA VAL A 12 8.83 51.44 23.54
C VAL A 12 10.10 50.97 24.29
N LEU A 13 11.30 51.12 23.67
CA LEU A 13 12.61 51.61 24.21
C LEU A 13 13.31 50.84 25.37
N SER A 14 14.63 50.89 25.64
CA SER A 14 15.88 51.41 25.03
C SER A 14 17.04 51.07 26.00
N ASP A 15 18.28 51.06 25.49
CA ASP A 15 19.55 51.45 26.14
C ASP A 15 19.92 50.95 27.55
N VAL A 16 20.98 50.13 27.58
CA VAL A 16 21.99 50.13 28.65
C VAL A 16 23.37 50.07 27.99
N GLU A 17 24.11 51.18 28.06
CA GLU A 17 25.54 51.27 27.77
C GLU A 17 26.41 50.67 28.90
N ILE A 18 27.70 50.50 28.61
CA ILE A 18 28.86 50.33 29.54
C ILE A 18 29.15 48.84 29.86
N ASP A 19 30.33 48.24 29.62
CA ASP A 19 31.70 48.75 29.71
C ASP A 19 32.69 47.89 28.88
N GLU A 20 33.77 48.51 28.45
CA GLU A 20 34.91 47.95 27.72
C GLU A 20 35.89 47.22 28.70
N PRO A 21 36.30 45.95 28.46
CA PRO A 21 37.33 45.33 29.30
C PRO A 21 38.71 45.32 28.62
N SER A 22 39.69 45.85 29.36
CA SER A 22 41.14 45.73 29.16
C SER A 22 41.62 44.27 29.02
N PRO A 23 42.68 43.98 28.23
CA PRO A 23 43.07 42.62 27.90
C PRO A 23 43.88 41.98 29.04
N VAL A 24 43.30 40.98 29.70
CA VAL A 24 44.03 40.07 30.58
C VAL A 24 44.48 38.88 29.77
N ALA A 25 45.79 38.84 29.50
CA ALA A 25 46.47 37.67 28.98
C ALA A 25 46.40 36.52 29.99
N LEU A 26 45.59 35.50 29.68
CA LEU A 26 45.70 34.18 30.28
C LEU A 26 46.02 33.20 29.16
N ASN A 27 47.24 32.68 29.22
CA ASN A 27 47.64 31.50 28.46
C ASN A 27 46.84 30.31 28.96
N ASP A 28 45.97 29.76 28.12
CA ASP A 28 45.38 28.42 28.28
C ASP A 28 45.39 27.68 26.91
N PRO A 29 45.44 26.33 26.92
CA PRO A 29 45.83 25.49 25.77
C PRO A 29 44.72 25.35 24.70
N PRO A 30 45.02 24.91 23.46
CA PRO A 30 44.13 25.03 22.31
C PRO A 30 42.90 24.12 22.45
N ARG A 31 41.74 24.71 22.75
CA ARG A 31 40.42 24.04 22.79
C ARG A 31 39.27 24.89 22.24
N GLU A 32 39.56 26.05 21.64
CA GLU A 32 38.54 26.93 21.03
C GLU A 32 38.16 26.48 19.61
N ASP A 33 39.13 26.02 18.80
CA ASP A 33 38.88 25.59 17.41
C ASP A 33 37.79 24.49 17.31
N VAL A 34 37.77 23.53 18.25
CA VAL A 34 36.80 22.42 18.26
C VAL A 34 35.38 22.86 18.63
N ARG A 35 35.22 23.99 19.34
CA ARG A 35 33.89 24.52 19.70
C ARG A 35 33.33 25.38 18.57
N ASP A 36 34.17 26.17 17.92
CA ASP A 36 33.78 26.99 16.78
C ASP A 36 33.46 26.13 15.54
N GLU A 37 34.18 25.03 15.33
CA GLU A 37 33.85 24.02 14.32
C GLU A 37 32.47 23.37 14.59
N ARG A 38 32.15 23.05 15.85
CA ARG A 38 30.83 22.51 16.20
C ARG A 38 29.69 23.52 16.04
N VAL A 39 29.93 24.79 16.35
CA VAL A 39 28.92 25.84 16.19
C VAL A 39 28.66 26.10 14.70
N THR A 40 29.71 26.11 13.87
CA THR A 40 29.55 26.24 12.41
C THR A 40 28.88 25.03 11.77
N GLU A 41 29.14 23.81 12.25
CA GLU A 41 28.41 22.60 11.83
C GLU A 41 26.92 22.68 12.21
N LEU A 42 26.58 23.11 13.44
CA LEU A 42 25.20 23.25 13.87
C LEU A 42 24.42 24.31 13.09
N ILE A 43 25.07 25.41 12.71
CA ILE A 43 24.47 26.44 11.84
C ILE A 43 24.22 25.86 10.44
N ALA A 44 25.18 25.09 9.90
CA ALA A 44 25.00 24.43 8.61
C ALA A 44 23.88 23.38 8.63
N GLU A 45 23.73 22.64 9.73
CA GLU A 45 22.64 21.67 9.93
C GLU A 45 21.27 22.35 10.00
N LEU A 46 21.18 23.46 10.76
CA LEU A 46 19.97 24.28 10.84
C LEU A 46 19.56 24.85 9.48
N ASP A 47 20.53 25.28 8.67
CA ASP A 47 20.26 25.80 7.32
C ASP A 47 19.83 24.69 6.35
N ARG A 48 20.34 23.47 6.49
CA ARG A 48 19.85 22.29 5.75
C ARG A 48 18.42 21.95 6.15
N GLU A 49 18.12 21.98 7.44
CA GLU A 49 16.79 21.69 7.97
C GLU A 49 15.76 22.74 7.52
N LYS A 50 16.11 24.03 7.54
CA LYS A 50 15.27 25.11 7.00
C LYS A 50 14.98 24.93 5.52
N LYS A 51 15.99 24.60 4.71
CA LYS A 51 15.79 24.31 3.27
C LYS A 51 14.91 23.09 3.04
N ALA A 52 15.06 22.04 3.86
CA ALA A 52 14.22 20.87 3.79
C ALA A 52 12.76 21.20 4.15
N ARG A 53 12.54 22.08 5.14
CA ARG A 53 11.20 22.54 5.51
C ARG A 53 10.54 23.39 4.42
N GLU A 54 11.27 24.32 3.82
CA GLU A 54 10.78 25.11 2.67
C GLU A 54 10.46 24.23 1.46
N ALA A 55 11.28 23.21 1.19
CA ALA A 55 11.00 22.21 0.15
C ALA A 55 9.74 21.38 0.46
N ALA A 56 9.52 21.01 1.72
CA ALA A 56 8.33 20.28 2.14
C ALA A 56 7.07 21.16 2.05
N GLU A 57 7.14 22.43 2.46
CA GLU A 57 6.02 23.38 2.38
C GLU A 57 5.66 23.72 0.92
N SER A 58 6.65 23.91 0.05
CA SER A 58 6.41 24.10 -1.39
C SER A 58 5.80 22.85 -2.03
N SER A 59 6.30 21.65 -1.71
CA SER A 59 5.71 20.39 -2.17
C SER A 59 4.26 20.22 -1.68
N LYS A 60 3.94 20.64 -0.44
CA LYS A 60 2.58 20.61 0.10
C LYS A 60 1.66 21.57 -0.68
N SER A 61 2.14 22.77 -0.98
CA SER A 61 1.40 23.75 -1.79
C SER A 61 1.11 23.24 -3.20
N ASP A 62 2.10 22.59 -3.84
CA ASP A 62 1.94 22.01 -5.17
C ASP A 62 0.96 20.82 -5.18
N LEU A 63 1.02 19.97 -4.15
CA LEU A 63 0.05 18.90 -3.93
C LEU A 63 -1.37 19.47 -3.74
N GLN A 64 -1.53 20.53 -2.95
CA GLN A 64 -2.81 21.21 -2.76
C GLN A 64 -3.35 21.79 -4.09
N ALA A 65 -2.47 22.37 -4.91
CA ALA A 65 -2.85 22.88 -6.23
C ALA A 65 -3.27 21.76 -7.19
N SER A 66 -2.54 20.64 -7.19
CA SER A 66 -2.88 19.45 -7.99
C SER A 66 -4.21 18.83 -7.56
N PHE A 67 -4.47 18.75 -6.26
CA PHE A 67 -5.72 18.25 -5.70
C PHE A 67 -6.90 19.14 -6.09
N ASN A 68 -6.74 20.47 -6.05
CA ASN A 68 -7.76 21.40 -6.51
C ASN A 68 -8.05 21.28 -8.01
N ARG A 69 -7.02 21.06 -8.84
CA ARG A 69 -7.20 20.77 -10.28
C ARG A 69 -7.94 19.46 -10.50
N LEU A 70 -7.58 18.39 -9.78
CA LEU A 70 -8.26 17.10 -9.87
C LEU A 70 -9.73 17.21 -9.43
N LYS A 71 -10.01 17.99 -8.38
CA LYS A 71 -11.38 18.29 -7.94
C LYS A 71 -12.18 19.00 -9.03
N ALA A 72 -11.58 19.99 -9.71
CA ALA A 72 -12.22 20.67 -10.82
C ALA A 72 -12.51 19.73 -12.00
N LEU A 73 -11.55 18.88 -12.37
CA LEU A 73 -11.73 17.85 -13.40
C LEU A 73 -12.82 16.84 -13.03
N ALA A 74 -12.87 16.39 -11.77
CA ALA A 74 -13.92 15.49 -11.28
C ALA A 74 -15.31 16.12 -11.40
N HIS A 75 -15.45 17.40 -11.03
CA HIS A 75 -16.69 18.14 -11.22
C HIS A 75 -17.05 18.31 -12.72
N GLU A 76 -16.08 18.53 -13.60
CA GLU A 76 -16.32 18.61 -15.05
C GLU A 76 -16.77 17.27 -15.64
N VAL A 77 -16.18 16.15 -15.21
CA VAL A 77 -16.58 14.80 -15.64
C VAL A 77 -18.00 14.49 -15.18
N ILE A 78 -18.36 14.84 -13.93
CA ILE A 78 -19.73 14.70 -13.43
C ILE A 78 -20.70 15.54 -14.27
N LYS A 79 -20.33 16.79 -14.57
CA LYS A 79 -21.14 17.68 -15.42
C LYS A 79 -21.35 17.10 -16.82
N LYS A 80 -20.30 16.64 -17.49
CA LYS A 80 -20.40 16.01 -18.82
C LYS A 80 -21.23 14.72 -18.80
N ARG A 81 -21.15 13.94 -17.72
CA ARG A 81 -22.00 12.74 -17.55
C ARG A 81 -23.48 13.12 -17.48
N ASP A 82 -23.83 14.18 -16.74
CA ASP A 82 -25.21 14.60 -16.60
C ASP A 82 -25.74 15.30 -17.86
N GLU A 83 -24.90 16.05 -18.56
CA GLU A 83 -25.20 16.58 -19.91
C GLU A 83 -25.45 15.42 -20.90
N SER A 84 -24.62 14.38 -20.90
CA SER A 84 -24.79 13.19 -21.74
C SER A 84 -26.10 12.44 -21.43
N LYS A 85 -26.47 12.29 -20.15
CA LYS A 85 -27.78 11.73 -19.77
C LYS A 85 -28.94 12.60 -20.26
N SER A 86 -28.80 13.92 -20.23
CA SER A 86 -29.83 14.84 -20.76
C SER A 86 -29.99 14.68 -22.27
N LEU A 87 -28.87 14.67 -23.00
CA LEU A 87 -28.87 14.43 -24.45
C LEU A 87 -29.43 13.05 -24.81
N SER A 88 -29.18 12.02 -24.01
CA SER A 88 -29.77 10.70 -24.21
C SER A 88 -31.29 10.69 -24.08
N LYS A 89 -31.85 11.46 -23.13
CA LYS A 89 -33.31 11.62 -23.00
C LYS A 89 -33.92 12.40 -24.17
N GLU A 90 -33.19 13.39 -24.68
CA GLU A 90 -33.60 14.18 -25.84
C GLU A 90 -33.53 13.36 -27.15
N LEU A 91 -32.54 12.48 -27.28
CA LEU A 91 -32.49 11.53 -28.40
C LEU A 91 -33.65 10.53 -28.36
N GLU A 92 -34.07 10.09 -27.17
CA GLU A 92 -35.24 9.21 -27.01
C GLU A 92 -36.55 9.89 -27.42
N SER A 93 -36.71 11.19 -27.12
CA SER A 93 -37.89 11.96 -27.55
C SER A 93 -37.88 12.25 -29.05
N VAL A 94 -36.71 12.51 -29.64
CA VAL A 94 -36.54 12.64 -31.10
C VAL A 94 -36.83 11.30 -31.80
N SER A 95 -36.43 10.16 -31.23
CA SER A 95 -36.76 8.85 -31.78
C SER A 95 -38.27 8.60 -31.80
N LYS A 96 -38.99 8.96 -30.72
CA LYS A 96 -40.45 8.89 -30.67
C LYS A 96 -41.10 9.79 -31.73
N GLY A 97 -40.59 11.01 -31.92
CA GLY A 97 -41.04 11.91 -32.99
C GLY A 97 -40.76 11.39 -34.41
N LYS A 98 -39.65 10.66 -34.61
CA LYS A 98 -39.30 10.02 -35.88
C LYS A 98 -40.26 8.87 -36.20
N ASP A 99 -40.67 8.09 -35.21
CA ASP A 99 -41.66 7.01 -35.40
C ASP A 99 -43.05 7.58 -35.73
N GLU A 100 -43.45 8.68 -35.10
CA GLU A 100 -44.67 9.41 -35.47
C GLU A 100 -44.60 10.02 -36.89
N MET A 101 -43.45 10.57 -37.30
CA MET A 101 -43.24 11.05 -38.66
C MET A 101 -43.26 9.92 -39.70
N LYS A 102 -42.72 8.74 -39.36
CA LYS A 102 -42.75 7.57 -40.22
C LYS A 102 -44.18 7.10 -40.48
N LEU A 103 -45.03 7.08 -39.46
CA LEU A 103 -46.45 6.78 -39.61
C LEU A 103 -47.17 7.78 -40.54
N LYS A 104 -46.86 9.07 -40.43
CA LYS A 104 -47.40 10.10 -41.33
C LYS A 104 -46.88 9.95 -42.76
N LEU A 105 -45.61 9.55 -42.95
CA LEU A 105 -45.04 9.30 -44.27
C LEU A 105 -45.70 8.10 -44.95
N ASP A 106 -45.96 7.01 -44.20
CA ASP A 106 -46.67 5.83 -44.72
C ASP A 106 -48.13 6.14 -45.10
N GLU A 107 -48.76 7.13 -44.45
CA GLU A 107 -50.06 7.67 -44.85
C GLU A 107 -49.97 8.45 -46.17
N VAL A 108 -49.01 9.37 -46.31
CA VAL A 108 -48.78 10.14 -47.54
C VAL A 108 -48.41 9.24 -48.73
N VAL A 109 -47.66 8.17 -48.49
CA VAL A 109 -47.31 7.18 -49.53
C VAL A 109 -48.56 6.47 -50.04
N ARG A 110 -49.51 6.11 -49.16
CA ARG A 110 -50.80 5.53 -49.56
C ARG A 110 -51.63 6.51 -50.39
N ASP A 111 -51.66 7.79 -50.02
CA ASP A 111 -52.36 8.83 -50.77
C ASP A 111 -51.74 9.09 -52.16
N ARG A 112 -50.41 9.09 -52.25
CA ARG A 112 -49.68 9.19 -53.53
C ARG A 112 -50.00 8.00 -54.45
N ASP A 113 -50.04 6.80 -53.90
CA ASP A 113 -50.32 5.60 -54.69
C ASP A 113 -51.77 5.58 -55.19
N ALA A 114 -52.71 6.12 -54.43
CA ALA A 114 -54.08 6.37 -54.89
C ALA A 114 -54.12 7.39 -56.05
N LEU A 115 -53.39 8.51 -55.95
CA LEU A 115 -53.31 9.53 -57.00
C LEU A 115 -52.63 9.03 -58.28
N LYS A 116 -51.60 8.18 -58.17
CA LYS A 116 -50.93 7.56 -59.32
C LYS A 116 -51.90 6.68 -60.13
N GLY A 117 -52.80 5.97 -59.45
CA GLY A 117 -53.88 5.20 -60.09
C GLY A 117 -54.86 6.07 -60.88
N GLU A 118 -55.08 7.33 -60.46
CA GLU A 118 -55.90 8.28 -61.19
C GLU A 118 -55.19 8.84 -62.44
N ILE A 119 -53.87 9.08 -62.37
CA ILE A 119 -53.07 9.60 -63.49
C ILE A 119 -52.95 8.56 -64.63
N GLU A 120 -52.78 7.28 -64.32
CA GLU A 120 -52.76 6.22 -65.35
C GLU A 120 -54.09 6.10 -66.10
N LYS A 121 -55.21 6.40 -65.42
CA LYS A 121 -56.56 6.45 -66.01
C LYS A 121 -56.76 7.62 -66.98
N VAL A 122 -55.98 8.71 -66.83
CA VAL A 122 -55.97 9.87 -67.73
C VAL A 122 -54.99 9.66 -68.89
N SER A 123 -53.84 9.03 -68.64
CA SER A 123 -52.80 8.75 -69.65
C SER A 123 -53.29 7.84 -70.79
N GLY A 124 -54.20 6.90 -70.50
CA GLY A 124 -54.83 6.05 -71.51
C GLY A 124 -55.70 6.80 -72.55
N LYS A 125 -56.14 8.04 -72.24
CA LYS A 125 -57.03 8.83 -73.11
C LYS A 125 -56.30 9.72 -74.12
N VAL A 126 -54.96 9.84 -74.06
CA VAL A 126 -54.21 10.85 -74.86
C VAL A 126 -53.44 10.25 -76.06
N ARG A 127 -53.45 8.93 -76.28
CA ARG A 127 -52.70 8.29 -77.38
C ARG A 127 -53.38 8.24 -78.77
N SER A 128 -54.46 8.98 -79.01
CA SER A 128 -55.31 8.80 -80.21
C SER A 128 -55.20 9.85 -81.33
N PHE A 129 -54.09 10.58 -81.48
CA PHE A 129 -53.91 11.46 -82.66
C PHE A 129 -52.64 11.10 -83.44
N LYS A 130 -52.83 10.75 -84.72
CA LYS A 130 -51.79 10.33 -85.65
C LYS A 130 -51.94 11.09 -86.98
N SER A 131 -50.78 11.49 -87.51
CA SER A 131 -50.43 11.66 -88.94
C SER A 131 -50.69 13.00 -89.62
N PHE A 132 -49.64 13.52 -90.25
CA PHE A 132 -49.71 14.09 -91.59
C PHE A 132 -48.47 13.71 -92.41
N THR A 133 -48.71 13.03 -93.53
CA THR A 133 -47.84 12.90 -94.70
C THR A 133 -48.34 13.84 -95.77
N THR A 134 -47.46 14.54 -96.50
CA THR A 134 -47.45 14.69 -97.99
C THR A 134 -46.56 15.86 -98.44
N LEU A 135 -45.70 15.63 -99.44
CA LEU A 135 -44.98 16.67 -100.20
C LEU A 135 -45.27 16.46 -101.69
N PRO A 136 -45.68 17.49 -102.46
CA PRO A 136 -45.84 17.39 -103.90
C PRO A 136 -44.62 17.95 -104.66
N LYS A 137 -44.16 17.20 -105.65
CA LYS A 137 -43.20 17.62 -106.68
C LYS A 137 -43.90 18.59 -107.64
N SER A 138 -43.26 19.72 -108.00
CA SER A 138 -43.72 20.57 -109.10
C SER A 138 -42.59 20.95 -110.05
N GLN A 139 -42.91 20.80 -111.33
CA GLN A 139 -42.06 20.84 -112.52
C GLN A 139 -42.39 22.15 -113.24
N LYS A 140 -41.72 23.27 -112.93
CA LYS A 140 -42.07 24.59 -113.50
C LYS A 140 -40.95 25.63 -113.50
N TYR A 141 -39.70 25.23 -113.73
CA TYR A 141 -38.66 26.16 -114.12
C TYR A 141 -37.70 25.43 -115.10
N THR A 142 -37.39 26.06 -116.23
CA THR A 142 -36.31 25.64 -117.16
C THR A 142 -35.35 26.82 -117.37
N GLY A 143 -34.04 26.61 -117.19
CA GLY A 143 -32.99 27.64 -117.25
C GLY A 143 -32.42 28.06 -115.87
N LEU A 144 -31.50 29.04 -115.83
CA LEU A 144 -30.76 29.50 -114.62
C LEU A 144 -31.67 29.83 -113.41
N ALA A 145 -32.91 30.29 -113.64
CA ALA A 145 -33.89 30.54 -112.58
C ALA A 145 -34.36 29.26 -111.86
N SER A 146 -34.43 28.12 -112.55
CA SER A 146 -34.68 26.78 -111.95
C SER A 146 -33.52 26.32 -111.09
N VAL A 147 -32.30 26.67 -111.50
CA VAL A 147 -31.09 26.36 -110.71
C VAL A 147 -31.06 27.25 -109.47
N ALA A 148 -31.35 28.55 -109.61
CA ALA A 148 -31.42 29.48 -108.49
C ALA A 148 -32.51 29.13 -107.45
N TYR A 149 -33.75 28.90 -107.90
CA TYR A 149 -34.86 28.60 -106.99
C TYR A 149 -35.04 27.11 -106.66
N GLY A 150 -34.64 26.20 -107.54
CA GLY A 150 -34.83 24.77 -107.37
C GLY A 150 -33.62 24.01 -106.81
N VAL A 151 -32.40 24.57 -106.92
CA VAL A 151 -31.17 23.94 -106.41
C VAL A 151 -30.47 24.84 -105.39
N ILE A 152 -30.19 26.11 -105.71
CA ILE A 152 -29.40 27.00 -104.86
C ILE A 152 -30.17 27.42 -103.61
N LYS A 153 -31.44 27.81 -103.73
CA LYS A 153 -32.25 28.18 -102.55
C LYS A 153 -32.44 26.99 -101.58
N PRO A 154 -32.85 25.79 -102.03
CA PRO A 154 -32.85 24.61 -101.17
C PRO A 154 -31.47 24.25 -100.64
N ALA A 155 -30.39 24.42 -101.42
CA ALA A 155 -29.03 24.15 -100.94
C ALA A 155 -28.60 25.14 -99.84
N ASN A 156 -28.93 26.43 -99.96
CA ASN A 156 -28.68 27.41 -98.90
C ASN A 156 -29.55 27.15 -97.67
N GLU A 157 -30.82 26.79 -97.84
CA GLU A 157 -31.70 26.37 -96.73
C GLU A 157 -31.16 25.10 -96.05
N ILE A 158 -30.67 24.11 -96.82
CA ILE A 158 -30.00 22.91 -96.28
C ILE A 158 -28.69 23.26 -95.57
N VAL A 159 -27.89 24.18 -96.10
CA VAL A 159 -26.65 24.62 -95.46
C VAL A 159 -26.95 25.38 -94.17
N GLU A 160 -27.95 26.27 -94.15
CA GLU A 160 -28.41 26.95 -92.94
C GLU A 160 -28.96 25.96 -91.90
N ASP A 161 -29.73 24.97 -92.33
CA ASP A 161 -30.22 23.90 -91.47
C ASP A 161 -29.07 23.03 -90.93
N LEU A 162 -28.06 22.71 -91.74
CA LEU A 162 -26.85 21.99 -91.33
C LEU A 162 -26.01 22.81 -90.36
N VAL A 163 -25.82 24.12 -90.59
CA VAL A 163 -25.12 25.02 -89.67
C VAL A 163 -25.89 25.11 -88.35
N ARG A 164 -27.22 25.20 -88.40
CA ARG A 164 -28.06 25.20 -87.20
C ARG A 164 -27.95 23.89 -86.42
N GLU A 165 -27.87 22.75 -87.11
CA GLU A 165 -27.67 21.45 -86.46
C GLU A 165 -26.25 21.29 -85.89
N ILE A 166 -25.22 21.81 -86.58
CA ILE A 166 -23.85 21.87 -86.07
C ILE A 166 -23.77 22.75 -84.82
N ASP A 167 -24.38 23.93 -84.84
CA ASP A 167 -24.43 24.84 -83.69
C ASP A 167 -25.20 24.21 -82.52
N LYS A 168 -26.30 23.51 -82.80
CA LYS A 168 -27.08 22.78 -81.80
C LYS A 168 -26.25 21.66 -81.18
N SER A 169 -25.64 20.78 -81.97
CA SER A 169 -24.78 19.71 -81.45
C SER A 169 -23.55 20.22 -80.69
N ARG A 170 -22.97 21.35 -81.12
CA ARG A 170 -21.87 22.01 -80.38
C ARG A 170 -22.35 22.57 -79.04
N ASN A 171 -23.53 23.17 -78.99
CA ASN A 171 -24.11 23.68 -77.75
C ASN A 171 -24.49 22.53 -76.80
N GLU A 172 -25.05 21.43 -77.33
CA GLU A 172 -25.31 20.20 -76.56
C GLU A 172 -24.02 19.59 -76.00
N ALA A 173 -22.93 19.55 -76.79
CA ALA A 173 -21.63 19.07 -76.32
C ALA A 173 -21.03 19.99 -75.23
N ARG A 174 -21.21 21.32 -75.34
CA ARG A 174 -20.81 22.27 -74.30
C ARG A 174 -21.61 22.05 -73.02
N GLU A 175 -22.92 21.88 -73.14
CA GLU A 175 -23.78 21.65 -71.98
C GLU A 175 -23.44 20.34 -71.27
N GLN A 176 -23.11 19.27 -72.00
CA GLN A 176 -22.62 18.02 -71.41
C GLN A 176 -21.27 18.18 -70.70
N VAL A 177 -20.36 18.97 -71.26
CA VAL A 177 -19.08 19.30 -70.62
C VAL A 177 -19.30 20.13 -69.36
N ASP A 178 -20.19 21.12 -69.40
CA ASP A 178 -20.53 21.94 -68.24
C ASP A 178 -21.18 21.10 -67.13
N GLN A 179 -22.10 20.20 -67.47
CA GLN A 179 -22.68 19.21 -66.54
C GLN A 179 -21.59 18.35 -65.89
N ARG A 180 -20.66 17.80 -66.68
CA ARG A 180 -19.52 17.02 -66.16
C ARG A 180 -18.59 17.85 -65.29
N ASN A 181 -18.35 19.12 -65.62
CA ASN A 181 -17.54 20.01 -64.80
C ASN A 181 -18.21 20.28 -63.44
N TYR A 182 -19.53 20.43 -63.40
CA TYR A 182 -20.27 20.54 -62.13
C TYR A 182 -20.20 19.25 -61.31
N GLU A 183 -20.33 18.07 -61.94
CA GLU A 183 -20.17 16.78 -61.26
C GLU A 183 -18.78 16.66 -60.63
N ILE A 184 -17.71 16.95 -61.40
CA ILE A 184 -16.33 16.92 -60.91
C ILE A 184 -16.14 17.91 -59.75
N ALA A 185 -16.70 19.12 -59.83
CA ALA A 185 -16.58 20.10 -58.75
C ALA A 185 -17.24 19.62 -57.44
N ILE A 186 -18.37 18.91 -57.53
CA ILE A 186 -19.03 18.30 -56.38
C ILE A 186 -18.17 17.18 -55.80
N GLU A 187 -17.65 16.28 -56.64
CA GLU A 187 -16.77 15.19 -56.22
C GLU A 187 -15.50 15.73 -55.53
N VAL A 188 -14.86 16.74 -56.12
CA VAL A 188 -13.68 17.40 -55.54
C VAL A 188 -14.03 18.02 -54.18
N SER A 189 -15.16 18.73 -54.07
CA SER A 189 -15.60 19.32 -52.80
C SER A 189 -15.84 18.27 -51.71
N GLN A 190 -16.42 17.11 -52.09
CA GLN A 190 -16.61 15.99 -51.17
C GLN A 190 -15.26 15.40 -50.73
N LEU A 191 -14.33 15.19 -51.66
CA LEU A 191 -12.99 14.71 -51.34
C LEU A 191 -12.23 15.69 -50.43
N GLU A 192 -12.28 16.99 -50.69
CA GLU A 192 -11.66 18.02 -49.84
C GLU A 192 -12.24 18.03 -48.42
N SER A 193 -13.55 17.82 -48.28
CA SER A 193 -14.19 17.66 -46.97
C SER A 193 -13.71 16.41 -46.25
N THR A 194 -13.63 15.27 -46.94
CA THR A 194 -13.11 14.03 -46.33
C THR A 194 -11.64 14.15 -45.92
N ILE A 195 -10.79 14.78 -46.75
CA ILE A 195 -9.38 15.03 -46.44
C ILE A 195 -9.26 15.96 -45.23
N SER A 196 -10.11 16.99 -45.14
CA SER A 196 -10.10 17.91 -44.00
C SER A 196 -10.49 17.21 -42.69
N ASN A 197 -11.51 16.36 -42.73
CA ASN A 197 -11.91 15.55 -41.57
C ASN A 197 -10.81 14.57 -41.15
N LEU A 198 -10.18 13.87 -42.10
CA LEU A 198 -9.06 12.96 -41.82
C LEU A 198 -7.85 13.69 -41.23
N ARG A 199 -7.55 14.91 -41.70
CA ARG A 199 -6.48 15.73 -41.12
C ARG A 199 -6.76 16.10 -39.66
N LEU A 200 -8.00 16.44 -39.35
CA LEU A 200 -8.41 16.75 -37.98
C LEU A 200 -8.29 15.51 -37.08
N GLU A 201 -8.75 14.35 -37.55
CA GLU A 201 -8.62 13.08 -36.82
C GLU A 201 -7.15 12.69 -36.59
N VAL A 202 -6.28 12.89 -37.58
CA VAL A 202 -4.83 12.66 -37.44
C VAL A 202 -4.21 13.60 -36.43
N ALA A 203 -4.60 14.88 -36.40
CA ALA A 203 -4.11 15.84 -35.42
C ALA A 203 -4.56 15.48 -34.00
N GLU A 204 -5.82 15.07 -33.83
CA GLU A 204 -6.36 14.60 -32.55
C GLU A 204 -5.62 13.34 -32.07
N LYS A 205 -5.43 12.36 -32.95
CA LYS A 205 -4.67 11.15 -32.63
C LYS A 205 -3.20 11.42 -32.31
N ALA A 206 -2.56 12.37 -33.01
CA ALA A 206 -1.20 12.78 -32.70
C ALA A 206 -1.09 13.36 -31.28
N SER A 207 -2.03 14.25 -30.90
CA SER A 207 -2.04 14.82 -29.55
C SER A 207 -2.26 13.76 -28.46
N PHE A 208 -3.10 12.76 -28.73
CA PHE A 208 -3.32 11.65 -27.80
C PHE A 208 -2.07 10.76 -27.65
N VAL A 209 -1.31 10.56 -28.73
CA VAL A 209 -0.04 9.84 -28.68
C VAL A 209 1.00 10.61 -27.87
N ASP A 210 1.12 11.92 -28.06
CA ASP A 210 2.04 12.77 -27.30
C ASP A 210 1.70 12.74 -25.79
N ASP A 211 0.41 12.77 -25.45
CA ASP A 211 -0.06 12.63 -24.07
C ASP A 211 0.29 11.26 -23.47
N LEU A 212 0.09 10.18 -24.23
CA LEU A 212 0.48 8.84 -23.79
C LEU A 212 2.00 8.71 -23.62
N GLU A 213 2.80 9.29 -24.51
CA GLU A 213 4.26 9.27 -24.41
C GLU A 213 4.74 9.99 -23.14
N ARG A 214 4.14 11.15 -22.83
CA ARG A 214 4.39 11.89 -21.60
C ARG A 214 4.03 11.07 -20.35
N ASP A 215 2.86 10.42 -20.35
CA ASP A 215 2.42 9.58 -19.23
C ASP A 215 3.31 8.34 -19.04
N VAL A 216 3.80 7.74 -20.13
CA VAL A 216 4.77 6.64 -20.08
C VAL A 216 6.09 7.10 -19.50
N SER A 217 6.63 8.24 -19.94
CA SER A 217 7.88 8.79 -19.41
C SER A 217 7.79 9.11 -17.91
N GLU A 218 6.64 9.61 -17.44
CA GLU A 218 6.40 9.84 -16.01
C GLU A 218 6.37 8.52 -15.23
N LYS A 219 5.70 7.49 -15.77
CA LYS A 219 5.68 6.16 -15.14
C LYS A 219 7.05 5.50 -15.11
N ASP A 220 7.87 5.66 -16.15
CA ASP A 220 9.24 5.14 -16.18
C ASP A 220 10.11 5.77 -15.08
N LYS A 221 9.96 7.08 -14.82
CA LYS A 221 10.64 7.75 -13.70
C LYS A 221 10.20 7.16 -12.35
N ARG A 222 8.89 7.01 -12.14
CA ARG A 222 8.34 6.40 -10.93
C ARG A 222 8.81 4.95 -10.76
N ILE A 223 8.96 4.19 -11.84
CA ILE A 223 9.52 2.84 -11.81
C ILE A 223 10.99 2.89 -11.35
N GLY A 224 11.78 3.86 -11.82
CA GLY A 224 13.14 4.09 -11.34
C GLY A 224 13.20 4.30 -9.82
N GLU A 225 12.37 5.19 -9.29
CA GLU A 225 12.27 5.45 -7.84
C GLU A 225 11.84 4.20 -7.04
N VAL A 226 10.90 3.41 -7.58
CA VAL A 226 10.47 2.15 -6.96
C VAL A 226 11.61 1.12 -6.91
N VAL A 227 12.49 1.09 -7.92
CA VAL A 227 13.66 0.22 -7.92
C VAL A 227 14.65 0.66 -6.84
N GLU A 228 14.94 1.95 -6.72
CA GLU A 228 15.81 2.48 -5.67
C GLU A 228 15.26 2.21 -4.26
N LEU A 229 13.96 2.42 -4.05
CA LEU A 229 13.30 2.09 -2.79
C LEU A 229 13.38 0.60 -2.48
N LYS A 230 13.27 -0.26 -3.49
CA LYS A 230 13.39 -1.70 -3.30
C LYS A 230 14.80 -2.11 -2.87
N GLU A 231 15.83 -1.53 -3.48
CA GLU A 231 17.22 -1.76 -3.07
C GLU A 231 17.47 -1.33 -1.62
N LEU A 232 16.90 -0.18 -1.22
CA LEU A 232 16.99 0.29 0.15
C LEU A 232 16.26 -0.64 1.14
N VAL A 233 15.07 -1.14 0.77
CA VAL A 233 14.34 -2.14 1.57
C VAL A 233 15.15 -3.43 1.72
N ASP A 234 15.77 -3.91 0.64
CA ASP A 234 16.62 -5.11 0.68
C ASP A 234 17.86 -4.90 1.58
N GLU A 235 18.45 -3.70 1.59
CA GLU A 235 19.55 -3.35 2.50
C GLU A 235 19.11 -3.36 3.97
N TYR A 236 17.97 -2.74 4.28
CA TYR A 236 17.42 -2.72 5.64
C TYR A 236 16.99 -4.11 6.11
N ASP A 237 16.39 -4.93 5.24
CA ASP A 237 16.06 -6.33 5.52
C ASP A 237 17.32 -7.15 5.82
N GLY A 238 18.41 -6.92 5.07
CA GLY A 238 19.71 -7.51 5.34
C GLY A 238 20.28 -7.13 6.71
N LYS A 239 20.21 -5.83 7.08
CA LYS A 239 20.63 -5.34 8.41
C LYS A 239 19.79 -5.94 9.53
N LEU A 240 18.48 -6.03 9.33
CA LEU A 240 17.53 -6.57 10.32
C LEU A 240 17.79 -8.07 10.57
N LYS A 241 17.97 -8.85 9.51
CA LYS A 241 18.38 -10.27 9.61
C LYS A 241 19.73 -10.44 10.31
N ALA A 242 20.70 -9.56 10.03
CA ALA A 242 21.99 -9.61 10.70
C ALA A 242 21.89 -9.31 12.21
N LEU A 243 21.01 -8.39 12.62
CA LEU A 243 20.72 -8.11 14.02
C LEU A 243 19.97 -9.26 14.69
N GLU A 244 19.01 -9.87 14.00
CA GLU A 244 18.27 -11.05 14.48
C GLU A 244 19.21 -12.22 14.76
N VAL A 245 20.15 -12.51 13.84
CA VAL A 245 21.17 -13.56 14.04
C VAL A 245 22.04 -13.25 15.26
N LYS A 246 22.45 -12.00 15.46
CA LYS A 246 23.24 -11.60 16.65
C LYS A 246 22.43 -11.76 17.94
N MET A 247 21.16 -11.38 17.94
CA MET A 247 20.28 -11.53 19.10
C MET A 247 20.08 -13.01 19.45
N VAL A 248 19.85 -13.86 18.45
CA VAL A 248 19.73 -15.31 18.64
C VAL A 248 21.04 -15.91 19.16
N ALA A 249 22.20 -15.45 18.67
CA ALA A 249 23.51 -15.89 19.15
C ALA A 249 23.81 -15.51 20.60
N GLN A 250 23.20 -14.44 21.13
CA GLN A 250 23.37 -14.01 22.52
C GLN A 250 22.48 -14.76 23.52
N ARG A 251 21.36 -15.37 23.08
CA ARG A 251 20.46 -16.17 23.94
C ARG A 251 21.19 -17.23 24.79
N PRO A 252 22.06 -18.10 24.24
CA PRO A 252 22.74 -19.11 25.05
C PRO A 252 23.66 -18.52 26.13
N LEU A 253 24.34 -17.40 25.85
CA LEU A 253 25.21 -16.73 26.83
C LEU A 253 24.40 -16.20 28.02
N LEU A 254 23.20 -15.68 27.76
CA LEU A 254 22.31 -15.18 28.79
C LEU A 254 21.73 -16.31 29.65
N VAL A 255 21.41 -17.45 29.04
CA VAL A 255 21.00 -18.67 29.76
C VAL A 255 22.13 -19.17 30.68
N GLU A 256 23.39 -19.16 30.20
CA GLU A 256 24.55 -19.51 31.02
C GLU A 256 24.75 -18.51 32.18
N GLN A 257 24.62 -17.21 31.93
CA GLN A 257 24.71 -16.18 32.96
C GLN A 257 23.65 -16.38 34.05
N LEU A 258 22.41 -16.65 33.67
CA LEU A 258 21.31 -16.83 34.61
C LEU A 258 21.49 -18.10 35.48
N ASN A 259 22.04 -19.17 34.88
CA ASN A 259 22.43 -20.38 35.62
C ASN A 259 23.54 -20.09 36.64
N LEU A 260 24.55 -19.27 36.29
CA LEU A 260 25.58 -18.84 37.24
C LEU A 260 25.01 -17.98 38.37
N VAL A 261 24.11 -17.06 38.04
CA VAL A 261 23.41 -16.22 39.01
C VAL A 261 22.63 -17.08 40.01
N SER A 262 21.84 -18.03 39.53
CA SER A 262 21.11 -18.98 40.39
C SER A 262 22.06 -19.75 41.32
N LYS A 263 23.17 -20.31 40.80
CA LYS A 263 24.17 -21.01 41.61
C LYS A 263 24.82 -20.14 42.69
N ILE A 264 25.18 -18.89 42.37
CA ILE A 264 25.79 -17.97 43.32
C ILE A 264 24.78 -17.59 44.40
N HIS A 265 23.55 -17.32 44.01
CA HIS A 265 22.47 -17.00 44.93
C HIS A 265 22.27 -18.15 45.94
N ASP A 266 22.16 -19.40 45.47
CA ASP A 266 22.01 -20.58 46.33
C ASP A 266 23.19 -20.77 47.29
N GLN A 267 24.43 -20.53 46.81
CA GLN A 267 25.63 -20.61 47.65
C GLN A 267 25.65 -19.53 48.73
N LEU A 268 25.32 -18.29 48.39
CA LEU A 268 25.26 -17.20 49.38
C LEU A 268 24.18 -17.45 50.41
N TYR A 269 23.04 -18.01 49.99
CA TYR A 269 21.95 -18.37 50.87
C TYR A 269 22.36 -19.44 51.88
N GLU A 270 23.08 -20.47 51.42
CA GLU A 270 23.69 -21.49 52.27
C GLU A 270 24.62 -20.87 53.33
N VAL A 271 25.44 -19.89 52.94
CA VAL A 271 26.33 -19.18 53.86
C VAL A 271 25.54 -18.37 54.90
N VAL A 272 24.47 -17.67 54.50
CA VAL A 272 23.58 -16.97 55.45
C VAL A 272 23.03 -17.96 56.49
N ARG A 273 22.58 -19.13 56.05
CA ARG A 273 22.04 -20.17 56.93
C ARG A 273 23.07 -20.69 57.94
N ILE A 274 24.33 -20.85 57.52
CA ILE A 274 25.42 -21.28 58.41
C ILE A 274 25.77 -20.20 59.44
N VAL A 275 25.82 -18.94 59.02
CA VAL A 275 26.23 -17.81 59.89
C VAL A 275 25.13 -17.42 60.86
N ASP A 276 23.86 -17.58 60.50
CA ASP A 276 22.71 -17.21 61.32
C ASP A 276 21.84 -18.40 61.71
N VAL A 277 22.30 -19.11 62.75
CA VAL A 277 21.66 -20.29 63.33
C VAL A 277 20.22 -19.99 63.83
N ASN A 278 19.89 -18.73 64.10
CA ASN A 278 18.59 -18.32 64.64
C ASN A 278 17.55 -18.00 63.54
N SER A 279 17.96 -17.90 62.28
CA SER A 279 17.10 -17.54 61.14
C SER A 279 16.50 -18.72 60.37
N SER A 280 16.75 -19.95 60.83
CA SER A 280 16.37 -21.18 60.12
C SER A 280 14.86 -21.40 59.97
N GLU A 281 14.02 -20.65 60.68
CA GLU A 281 12.56 -20.85 60.69
C GLU A 281 11.77 -19.84 59.83
N GLU A 282 12.39 -18.76 59.32
CA GLU A 282 11.67 -17.65 58.64
C GLU A 282 11.96 -17.55 57.12
N LEU A 283 12.76 -18.46 56.59
CA LEU A 283 13.38 -18.34 55.26
C LEU A 283 12.99 -19.53 54.34
N ASP A 284 11.71 -19.89 54.33
CA ASP A 284 11.17 -21.02 53.54
C ASP A 284 10.79 -20.63 52.08
N LEU A 285 11.45 -19.65 51.48
CA LEU A 285 11.21 -19.23 50.09
C LEU A 285 12.46 -19.45 49.23
N SER A 286 12.94 -20.69 49.19
CA SER A 286 13.88 -21.14 48.16
C SER A 286 13.07 -21.73 47.00
N GLU A 287 12.42 -20.85 46.24
CA GLU A 287 12.01 -21.16 44.87
C GLU A 287 12.83 -20.23 43.98
N SER A 288 13.80 -20.82 43.26
CA SER A 288 14.72 -20.14 42.35
C SER A 288 13.95 -19.22 41.40
N PHE A 289 13.88 -17.93 41.73
CA PHE A 289 13.10 -16.92 40.98
C PHE A 289 13.73 -16.56 39.63
N PHE A 290 14.99 -16.95 39.42
CA PHE A 290 15.81 -16.55 38.27
C PHE A 290 16.07 -17.73 37.33
N MET A 291 15.01 -18.35 36.82
CA MET A 291 15.12 -19.45 35.85
C MET A 291 15.12 -18.94 34.40
N PRO A 292 15.90 -19.55 33.49
CA PRO A 292 15.89 -19.16 32.09
C PRO A 292 14.53 -19.45 31.46
N GLN A 293 13.88 -18.41 30.91
CA GLN A 293 12.71 -18.57 30.07
C GLN A 293 13.15 -18.75 28.62
N GLU A 294 12.77 -19.87 28.00
CA GLU A 294 13.27 -20.28 26.67
C GLU A 294 12.88 -19.31 25.53
N THR A 295 11.91 -18.41 25.74
CA THR A 295 11.23 -17.70 24.64
C THR A 295 11.55 -16.20 24.51
N GLU A 296 11.92 -15.49 25.58
CA GLU A 296 12.02 -14.03 25.54
C GLU A 296 13.39 -13.50 26.03
N MET A 297 14.19 -12.95 25.11
CA MET A 297 15.55 -12.43 25.38
C MET A 297 15.49 -11.27 26.41
N GLU A 298 14.52 -10.38 26.27
CA GLU A 298 14.35 -9.22 27.14
C GLU A 298 13.98 -9.63 28.58
N GLU A 299 13.09 -10.62 28.72
CA GLU A 299 12.72 -11.19 30.02
C GLU A 299 13.93 -11.84 30.70
N ASN A 300 14.74 -12.59 29.96
CA ASN A 300 15.98 -13.17 30.49
C ASN A 300 17.01 -12.10 30.93
N VAL A 301 17.10 -10.95 30.22
CA VAL A 301 17.98 -9.85 30.63
C VAL A 301 17.47 -9.23 31.94
N ARG A 302 16.16 -9.01 32.05
CA ARG A 302 15.53 -8.52 33.29
C ARG A 302 15.73 -9.49 34.45
N ALA A 303 15.50 -10.78 34.23
CA ALA A 303 15.70 -11.83 35.24
C ALA A 303 17.17 -11.89 35.69
N SER A 304 18.12 -11.75 34.76
CA SER A 304 19.54 -11.71 35.09
C SER A 304 19.91 -10.49 35.92
N LEU A 305 19.36 -9.31 35.60
CA LEU A 305 19.60 -8.09 36.36
C LEU A 305 19.06 -8.23 37.79
N ALA A 306 17.79 -8.64 37.92
CA ALA A 306 17.16 -8.84 39.23
C ALA A 306 17.90 -9.89 40.07
N GLY A 307 18.39 -10.96 39.45
CA GLY A 307 19.20 -11.97 40.12
C GLY A 307 20.56 -11.46 40.58
N MET A 308 21.21 -10.61 39.79
CA MET A 308 22.45 -9.94 40.20
C MET A 308 22.24 -8.94 41.35
N GLU A 309 21.15 -8.17 41.33
CA GLU A 309 20.76 -7.28 42.42
C GLU A 309 20.49 -8.06 43.72
N SER A 310 19.79 -9.19 43.61
CA SER A 310 19.53 -10.10 44.73
C SER A 310 20.83 -10.66 45.32
N ILE A 311 21.76 -11.14 44.48
CA ILE A 311 23.09 -11.59 44.90
C ILE A 311 23.83 -10.48 45.65
N PHE A 312 23.77 -9.24 45.17
CA PHE A 312 24.44 -8.11 45.80
C PHE A 312 23.89 -7.84 47.21
N GLU A 313 22.56 -7.79 47.37
CA GLU A 313 21.94 -7.61 48.68
C GLU A 313 22.22 -8.79 49.62
N LEU A 314 22.14 -10.03 49.11
CA LEU A 314 22.44 -11.22 49.89
C LEU A 314 23.91 -11.24 50.35
N THR A 315 24.84 -10.81 49.48
CA THR A 315 26.27 -10.65 49.83
C THR A 315 26.46 -9.62 50.94
N LYS A 316 25.74 -8.49 50.88
CA LYS A 316 25.78 -7.46 51.92
C LYS A 316 25.29 -7.99 53.27
N VAL A 317 24.22 -8.79 53.26
CA VAL A 317 23.70 -9.47 54.46
C VAL A 317 24.72 -10.48 55.00
N VAL A 318 25.29 -11.34 54.15
CA VAL A 318 26.34 -12.30 54.53
C VAL A 318 27.52 -11.58 55.17
N SER A 319 28.00 -10.50 54.55
CA SER A 319 29.12 -9.71 55.05
C SER A 319 28.82 -9.12 56.41
N GLY A 320 27.65 -8.49 56.58
CA GLY A 320 27.24 -7.90 57.85
C GLY A 320 27.14 -8.93 58.98
N LYS A 321 26.47 -10.07 58.71
CA LYS A 321 26.30 -11.15 59.69
C LYS A 321 27.62 -11.84 60.05
N THR A 322 28.50 -12.04 59.06
CA THR A 322 29.83 -12.63 59.29
C THR A 322 30.69 -11.68 60.13
N GLN A 323 30.64 -10.37 59.84
CA GLN A 323 31.35 -9.38 60.63
C GLN A 323 30.86 -9.37 62.09
N SER A 324 29.53 -9.36 62.33
CA SER A 324 29.00 -9.41 63.70
C SER A 324 29.40 -10.69 64.43
N LEU A 325 29.40 -11.84 63.76
CA LEU A 325 29.82 -13.11 64.36
C LEU A 325 31.33 -13.10 64.70
N VAL A 326 32.16 -12.53 63.83
CA VAL A 326 33.61 -12.39 64.09
C VAL A 326 33.86 -11.42 65.24
N GLU A 327 33.14 -10.30 65.31
CA GLU A 327 33.23 -9.35 66.42
C GLU A 327 32.81 -10.00 67.75
N GLU A 328 31.71 -10.75 67.77
CA GLU A 328 31.26 -11.52 68.95
C GLU A 328 32.34 -12.51 69.41
N LYS A 329 32.88 -13.32 68.50
CA LYS A 329 33.93 -14.29 68.82
C LYS A 329 35.24 -13.62 69.25
N SER A 330 35.58 -12.45 68.69
CA SER A 330 36.74 -11.66 69.11
C SER A 330 36.58 -11.18 70.56
N HIS A 331 35.39 -10.68 70.92
CA HIS A 331 35.08 -10.31 72.30
C HIS A 331 35.15 -11.51 73.26
N GLU A 332 34.61 -12.67 72.85
CA GLU A 332 34.69 -13.90 73.64
C GLU A 332 36.14 -14.35 73.85
N VAL A 333 36.97 -14.35 72.80
CA VAL A 333 38.40 -14.67 72.88
C VAL A 333 39.15 -13.70 73.77
N LYS A 334 38.84 -12.40 73.70
CA LYS A 334 39.45 -11.39 74.57
C LYS A 334 39.11 -11.64 76.04
N ASN A 335 37.85 -11.92 76.35
CA ASN A 335 37.40 -12.27 77.69
C ASN A 335 38.09 -13.54 78.21
N LEU A 336 38.18 -14.58 77.38
CA LEU A 336 38.90 -15.82 77.72
C LEU A 336 40.39 -15.55 77.95
N ASN A 337 41.03 -14.72 77.12
CA ASN A 337 42.43 -14.36 77.30
C ASN A 337 42.67 -13.56 78.60
N GLU A 338 41.75 -12.67 78.97
CA GLU A 338 41.79 -11.96 80.26
C GLU A 338 41.67 -12.94 81.44
N THR A 339 40.74 -13.90 81.39
CA THR A 339 40.61 -14.94 82.42
C THR A 339 41.84 -15.84 82.52
N VAL A 340 42.41 -16.26 81.39
CA VAL A 340 43.68 -17.01 81.36
C VAL A 340 44.81 -16.17 81.95
N GLY A 341 44.88 -14.87 81.63
CA GLY A 341 45.87 -13.95 82.20
C GLY A 341 45.75 -13.83 83.72
N LEU A 342 44.53 -13.80 84.28
CA LEU A 342 44.30 -13.84 85.72
C LEU A 342 44.78 -15.15 86.34
N LEU A 343 44.42 -16.29 85.74
CA LEU A 343 44.85 -17.62 86.21
C LEU A 343 46.37 -17.79 86.17
N VAL A 344 47.05 -17.23 85.16
CA VAL A 344 48.52 -17.23 85.09
C VAL A 344 49.13 -16.43 86.23
N LYS A 345 48.59 -15.24 86.53
CA LYS A 345 49.04 -14.41 87.67
C LYS A 345 48.81 -15.11 89.01
N GLU A 346 47.66 -15.76 89.20
CA GLU A 346 47.39 -16.56 90.40
C GLU A 346 48.35 -17.74 90.52
N LYS A 347 48.62 -18.46 89.43
CA LYS A 347 49.62 -19.53 89.39
C LYS A 347 51.01 -19.02 89.78
N GLU A 348 51.42 -17.86 89.26
CA GLU A 348 52.70 -17.24 89.62
C GLU A 348 52.74 -16.86 91.10
N HIS A 349 51.65 -16.27 91.63
CA HIS A 349 51.52 -15.93 93.04
C HIS A 349 51.61 -17.17 93.93
N ILE A 350 50.83 -18.22 93.65
CA ILE A 350 50.90 -19.52 94.32
C ILE A 350 52.31 -20.10 94.21
N GLY A 351 52.95 -20.00 93.04
CA GLY A 351 54.33 -20.43 92.84
C GLY A 351 55.33 -19.69 93.72
N THR A 352 55.17 -18.37 93.90
CA THR A 352 56.00 -17.59 94.84
C THR A 352 55.73 -17.93 96.29
N LEU A 353 54.47 -18.18 96.66
CA LEU A 353 54.08 -18.63 98.00
C LEU A 353 54.67 -20.02 98.31
N LEU A 354 54.60 -20.96 97.36
CA LEU A 354 55.19 -22.30 97.49
C LEU A 354 56.70 -22.24 97.58
N ARG A 355 57.38 -21.46 96.73
CA ARG A 355 58.84 -21.24 96.84
C ARG A 355 59.22 -20.63 98.18
N SER A 356 58.42 -19.69 98.69
CA SER A 356 58.64 -19.06 100.00
C SER A 356 58.39 -20.02 101.17
N ALA A 357 57.36 -20.87 101.07
CA ALA A 357 57.06 -21.91 102.06
C ALA A 357 58.13 -23.01 102.07
N LEU A 358 58.60 -23.45 100.90
CA LEU A 358 59.72 -24.38 100.75
C LEU A 358 61.02 -23.78 101.30
N SER A 359 61.31 -22.51 100.99
CA SER A 359 62.47 -21.80 101.52
C SER A 359 62.42 -21.69 103.06
N LYS A 360 61.27 -21.36 103.65
CA LYS A 360 61.07 -21.37 105.12
C LYS A 360 61.25 -22.77 105.71
N ARG A 361 60.71 -23.81 105.08
CA ARG A 361 60.90 -25.21 105.54
C ARG A 361 62.38 -25.60 105.51
N MET A 362 63.12 -25.19 104.49
CA MET A 362 64.56 -25.43 104.34
C MET A 362 65.41 -24.74 105.43
N ILE A 363 64.91 -23.66 106.03
CA ILE A 363 65.54 -22.94 107.15
C ILE A 363 65.19 -23.58 108.51
N THR A 364 64.11 -24.36 108.57
CA THR A 364 63.60 -24.95 109.83
C THR A 364 64.09 -26.39 110.06
N GLU A 365 64.51 -27.10 109.01
CA GLU A 365 65.08 -28.45 109.15
C GLU A 365 66.58 -28.40 109.55
N GLN A 366 66.91 -29.09 110.65
CA GLN A 366 68.24 -29.13 111.25
C GLN A 366 69.35 -29.64 110.30
N PRO A 367 70.61 -29.17 110.46
CA PRO A 367 71.72 -29.40 109.53
C PRO A 367 72.26 -30.85 109.47
N SER A 368 71.78 -31.76 110.31
CA SER A 368 72.27 -33.15 110.38
C SER A 368 71.64 -34.09 109.33
N GLN A 369 70.43 -33.80 108.82
CA GLN A 369 69.79 -34.60 107.76
C GLN A 369 70.05 -34.07 106.34
N LYS A 370 70.87 -33.02 106.24
CA LYS A 370 71.21 -32.32 104.99
C LYS A 370 72.35 -33.02 104.23
N SER A 371 73.21 -33.77 104.89
CA SER A 371 74.36 -34.42 104.22
C SER A 371 73.96 -35.56 103.29
N GLU A 372 73.01 -36.41 103.70
CA GLU A 372 72.68 -37.65 102.95
C GLU A 372 71.74 -37.40 101.76
N LEU A 373 70.78 -36.49 101.91
CA LEU A 373 69.81 -36.15 100.85
C LEU A 373 70.46 -35.32 99.72
N PHE A 374 71.39 -34.42 100.06
CA PHE A 374 72.15 -33.69 99.05
C PHE A 374 73.16 -34.59 98.34
N GLN A 375 73.77 -35.58 98.99
CA GLN A 375 74.66 -36.54 98.32
C GLN A 375 73.89 -37.50 97.38
N ALA A 376 72.66 -37.88 97.73
CA ALA A 376 71.79 -38.69 96.86
C ALA A 376 71.27 -37.89 95.64
N ALA A 377 70.93 -36.61 95.81
CA ALA A 377 70.50 -35.74 94.73
C ALA A 377 71.67 -35.26 93.84
N GLU A 378 72.84 -35.01 94.43
CA GLU A 378 74.06 -34.62 93.71
C GLU A 378 74.60 -35.77 92.85
N ASN A 379 74.53 -37.01 93.33
CA ASN A 379 74.85 -38.19 92.51
C ASN A 379 73.79 -38.45 91.42
N GLY A 380 72.52 -38.12 91.64
CA GLY A 380 71.45 -38.25 90.64
C GLY A 380 71.46 -37.17 89.56
N LEU A 381 71.91 -35.94 89.86
CA LEU A 381 71.96 -34.83 88.90
C LEU A 381 73.25 -34.82 88.06
N ARG A 382 74.35 -35.42 88.55
CA ARG A 382 75.59 -35.62 87.79
C ARG A 382 75.41 -36.62 86.64
N ASP A 383 74.43 -37.52 86.74
CA ASP A 383 74.00 -38.44 85.67
C ASP A 383 73.20 -37.73 84.56
N VAL A 384 72.79 -36.47 84.75
CA VAL A 384 71.93 -35.69 83.81
C VAL A 384 72.54 -34.34 83.37
N GLY A 385 73.73 -33.96 83.88
CA GLY A 385 74.66 -33.04 83.20
C GLY A 385 74.28 -31.55 83.03
N VAL A 386 73.93 -30.81 84.10
CA VAL A 386 73.63 -29.36 83.98
C VAL A 386 74.27 -28.51 85.10
N ASP A 387 75.09 -27.52 84.72
CA ASP A 387 75.78 -26.52 85.58
C ASP A 387 75.22 -25.10 85.36
N PHE A 388 74.90 -24.33 86.42
CA PHE A 388 74.67 -22.88 86.30
C PHE A 388 75.06 -22.04 87.55
N LYS A 389 75.72 -20.90 87.31
CA LYS A 389 76.17 -19.84 88.25
C LYS A 389 75.30 -18.57 88.17
N PRO A 390 75.06 -17.81 89.27
CA PRO A 390 74.32 -16.53 89.21
C PRO A 390 75.14 -15.27 89.62
N THR A 391 74.70 -14.09 89.15
CA THR A 391 75.17 -12.73 89.53
C THR A 391 74.00 -11.81 89.99
N LYS A 392 74.34 -10.70 90.67
CA LYS A 392 73.62 -9.95 91.74
C LYS A 392 73.18 -8.51 91.30
N PRO A 393 72.22 -7.80 91.97
CA PRO A 393 71.79 -6.42 91.61
C PRO A 393 72.09 -5.32 92.67
N LEU A 394 71.89 -4.02 92.31
CA LEU A 394 72.05 -2.80 93.15
C LEU A 394 70.87 -1.79 93.00
N LYS A 395 70.87 -0.72 93.80
CA LYS A 395 69.77 -0.16 94.63
C LYS A 395 69.73 1.40 94.63
N ASP A 396 68.70 1.97 95.31
CA ASP A 396 68.50 3.34 95.91
C ASP A 396 68.00 4.50 95.00
N GLU A 397 67.03 5.39 95.32
CA GLU A 397 66.47 6.10 96.52
C GLU A 397 67.00 7.55 96.69
N ASN A 398 66.14 8.61 96.62
CA ASN A 398 66.01 9.69 97.63
C ASN A 398 65.08 10.90 97.33
N VAL A 399 64.66 11.53 98.43
CA VAL A 399 63.77 12.67 98.71
C VAL A 399 64.60 13.86 99.24
N GLN A 400 64.17 15.13 99.08
CA GLN A 400 64.33 16.16 100.14
C GLN A 400 63.54 17.47 99.92
N ASP A 401 63.21 18.07 101.07
CA ASP A 401 62.35 19.20 101.43
C ASP A 401 63.19 20.09 102.38
N THR A 402 63.06 21.43 102.44
CA THR A 402 63.36 22.27 103.63
C THR A 402 63.11 23.79 103.45
N ARG A 403 63.02 24.46 104.61
CA ARG A 403 62.29 25.65 105.06
C ARG A 403 63.13 26.93 105.32
N ASP A 404 62.40 28.05 105.42
CA ASP A 404 62.50 29.23 106.32
C ASP A 404 63.68 30.23 106.27
N ILE A 405 63.36 31.55 106.32
CA ILE A 405 63.56 32.49 107.47
C ILE A 405 63.14 33.93 107.09
N ASN A 406 62.39 34.59 107.99
CA ASN A 406 61.96 36.00 107.93
C ASN A 406 62.98 36.96 108.59
N THR A 407 63.21 38.15 107.99
CA THR A 407 63.56 39.40 108.71
C THR A 407 63.13 40.62 107.87
N VAL A 408 62.37 41.52 108.50
CA VAL A 408 61.81 42.77 107.97
C VAL A 408 62.84 43.90 108.06
N ASP A 409 63.05 44.66 106.99
CA ASP A 409 63.74 45.97 107.01
C ASP A 409 63.08 46.97 106.05
N ASN A 410 63.01 48.23 106.48
CA ASN A 410 62.17 49.31 105.96
C ASN A 410 62.68 49.91 104.64
N SER A 411 62.65 49.10 103.58
CA SER A 411 62.67 49.53 102.16
C SER A 411 61.43 49.02 101.42
N THR A 412 60.37 48.71 102.17
CA THR A 412 59.19 47.97 101.72
C THR A 412 58.29 48.77 100.79
N GLU A 413 58.14 50.08 100.97
CA GLU A 413 57.21 50.85 100.12
C GLU A 413 57.68 50.96 98.64
N GLU A 414 58.96 51.21 98.37
CA GLU A 414 59.46 51.25 96.98
C GLU A 414 59.52 49.86 96.36
N ASN A 415 59.95 48.82 97.10
CA ASN A 415 59.96 47.45 96.60
C ASN A 415 58.54 46.88 96.41
N GLU A 416 57.57 47.28 97.21
CA GLU A 416 56.15 46.94 97.04
C GLU A 416 55.55 47.69 95.86
N ILE A 417 55.89 48.96 95.62
CA ILE A 417 55.48 49.72 94.43
C ILE A 417 56.08 49.10 93.17
N TYR A 418 57.36 48.72 93.18
CA TYR A 418 57.99 48.02 92.04
C TYR A 418 57.42 46.61 91.84
N SER A 419 57.06 45.89 92.91
CA SER A 419 56.39 44.59 92.82
C SER A 419 54.95 44.72 92.31
N LEU A 420 54.21 45.76 92.74
CA LEU A 420 52.87 46.07 92.26
C LEU A 420 52.91 46.52 90.79
N ALA A 421 53.89 47.35 90.41
CA ALA A 421 54.10 47.75 89.03
C ALA A 421 54.49 46.56 88.14
N SER A 422 55.34 45.64 88.63
CA SER A 422 55.70 44.41 87.91
C SER A 422 54.52 43.45 87.78
N THR A 423 53.69 43.32 88.80
CA THR A 423 52.46 42.50 88.72
C THR A 423 51.43 43.14 87.79
N LEU A 424 51.25 44.47 87.83
CA LEU A 424 50.39 45.20 86.88
C LEU A 424 50.91 45.07 85.44
N GLU A 425 52.22 45.22 85.21
CA GLU A 425 52.85 45.04 83.91
C GLU A 425 52.65 43.61 83.39
N ASN A 426 52.80 42.60 84.25
CA ASN A 426 52.55 41.20 83.89
C ASN A 426 51.07 40.95 83.58
N ILE A 427 50.14 41.56 84.32
CA ILE A 427 48.69 41.49 84.05
C ILE A 427 48.35 42.19 82.73
N VAL A 428 48.94 43.35 82.44
CA VAL A 428 48.76 44.08 81.19
C VAL A 428 49.35 43.30 80.01
N LYS A 429 50.53 42.68 80.16
CA LYS A 429 51.10 41.80 79.13
C LYS A 429 50.22 40.57 78.91
N ALA A 430 49.73 39.93 79.96
CA ALA A 430 48.83 38.80 79.87
C ALA A 430 47.49 39.17 79.20
N SER A 431 46.93 40.35 79.51
CA SER A 431 45.71 40.85 78.87
C SER A 431 45.96 41.23 77.41
N GLN A 432 47.12 41.81 77.09
CA GLN A 432 47.53 42.11 75.72
C GLN A 432 47.65 40.83 74.87
N VAL A 433 48.28 39.79 75.41
CA VAL A 433 48.34 38.47 74.76
C VAL A 433 46.94 37.91 74.56
N LYS A 434 46.07 37.99 75.57
CA LYS A 434 44.68 37.52 75.46
C LYS A 434 43.88 38.30 74.41
N ILE A 435 44.09 39.61 74.29
CA ILE A 435 43.47 40.45 73.25
C ILE A 435 43.94 40.00 71.87
N VAL A 436 45.24 39.72 71.69
CA VAL A 436 45.78 39.22 70.42
C VAL A 436 45.24 37.83 70.08
N GLU A 437 45.15 36.91 71.04
CA GLU A 437 44.54 35.59 70.84
C GLU A 437 43.07 35.70 70.41
N LEU A 438 42.28 36.55 71.08
CA LEU A 438 40.87 36.76 70.74
C LEU A 438 40.71 37.42 69.37
N GLN A 439 41.61 38.33 69.00
CA GLN A 439 41.65 38.90 67.65
C GLN A 439 41.95 37.85 66.60
N HIS A 440 42.89 36.95 66.85
CA HIS A 440 43.22 35.86 65.92
C HIS A 440 42.07 34.87 65.75
N SER A 441 41.39 34.51 66.85
CA SER A 441 40.20 33.64 66.82
C SER A 441 39.00 34.32 66.13
N LEU A 442 38.82 35.64 66.32
CA LEU A 442 37.81 36.40 65.59
C LEU A 442 38.09 36.44 64.09
N GLU A 443 39.36 36.62 63.70
CA GLU A 443 39.75 36.64 62.29
C GLU A 443 39.60 35.25 61.65
N GLU A 444 39.98 34.18 62.35
CA GLU A 444 39.74 32.79 61.93
C GLU A 444 38.24 32.52 61.70
N SER A 445 37.37 32.91 62.64
CA SER A 445 35.91 32.79 62.47
C SER A 445 35.38 33.63 61.29
N ARG A 446 35.97 34.80 61.01
CA ARG A 446 35.61 35.63 59.85
C ARG A 446 36.04 34.99 58.54
N GLU A 447 37.24 34.41 58.49
CA GLU A 447 37.74 33.68 57.33
C GLU A 447 36.87 32.45 57.07
N GLU A 448 36.53 31.67 58.10
CA GLU A 448 35.59 30.55 58.01
C GLU A 448 34.22 31.00 57.47
N THR A 449 33.65 32.07 58.04
CA THR A 449 32.38 32.64 57.56
C THR A 449 32.48 33.11 56.10
N SER A 450 33.60 33.69 55.69
CA SER A 450 33.85 34.10 54.31
C SER A 450 33.95 32.90 53.35
N SER A 451 34.53 31.79 53.81
CA SER A 451 34.65 30.55 53.03
C SER A 451 33.30 29.86 52.85
N LEU A 452 32.50 29.77 53.92
CA LEU A 452 31.14 29.24 53.89
C LEU A 452 30.24 30.09 52.99
N LYS A 453 30.38 31.43 53.05
CA LYS A 453 29.64 32.33 52.16
C LYS A 453 30.00 32.09 50.68
N LYS A 454 31.29 31.93 50.35
CA LYS A 454 31.72 31.59 48.98
C LYS A 454 31.16 30.24 48.53
N GLN A 455 31.14 29.25 49.42
CA GLN A 455 30.55 27.94 49.12
C GLN A 455 29.04 28.06 48.86
N LEU A 456 28.31 28.81 49.69
CA LEU A 456 26.88 29.07 49.50
C LEU A 456 26.60 29.79 48.18
N ASP A 457 27.40 30.79 47.83
CA ASP A 457 27.27 31.51 46.55
C ASP A 457 27.53 30.57 45.36
N SER A 458 28.50 29.65 45.48
CA SER A 458 28.78 28.64 44.44
C SER A 458 27.63 27.65 44.28
N GLN A 459 27.08 27.13 45.38
CA GLN A 459 25.93 26.22 45.39
C GLN A 459 24.68 26.91 44.83
N THR A 460 24.48 28.19 45.17
CA THR A 460 23.38 28.99 44.65
C THR A 460 23.48 29.10 43.13
N LYS A 461 24.66 29.42 42.58
CA LYS A 461 24.87 29.49 41.13
C LYS A 461 24.62 28.14 40.44
N GLU A 462 25.10 27.04 41.02
CA GLU A 462 24.86 25.69 40.50
C GLU A 462 23.37 25.34 40.50
N LEU A 463 22.64 25.66 41.56
CA LEU A 463 21.20 25.44 41.66
C LEU A 463 20.46 26.25 40.57
N HIS A 464 20.81 27.51 40.37
CA HIS A 464 20.22 28.33 39.31
C HIS A 464 20.50 27.75 37.91
N GLN A 465 21.70 27.22 37.67
CA GLN A 465 22.03 26.57 36.39
C GLN A 465 21.19 25.30 36.18
N ARG A 466 21.08 24.43 37.20
CA ARG A 466 20.25 23.22 37.13
C ARG A 466 18.77 23.56 36.93
N MET A 467 18.28 24.59 37.59
CA MET A 467 16.91 25.07 37.44
C MET A 467 16.62 25.52 36.00
N ARG A 468 17.56 26.24 35.37
CA ARG A 468 17.43 26.61 33.94
C ARG A 468 17.43 25.40 33.01
N GLN A 469 18.32 24.43 33.26
CA GLN A 469 18.36 23.18 32.47
C GLN A 469 17.06 22.38 32.60
N ILE A 470 16.47 22.32 33.79
CA ILE A 470 15.17 21.66 34.01
C ILE A 470 14.08 22.38 33.20
N GLU A 471 14.07 23.71 33.17
CA GLU A 471 13.08 24.47 32.40
C GLU A 471 13.23 24.27 30.89
N GLU A 472 14.47 24.26 30.38
CA GLU A 472 14.76 23.93 28.98
C GLU A 472 14.31 22.50 28.61
N LEU A 473 14.50 21.54 29.52
CA LEU A 473 14.05 20.16 29.30
C LEU A 473 12.52 20.04 29.30
N LYS A 474 11.82 20.73 30.21
CA LYS A 474 10.35 20.77 30.23
C LYS A 474 9.78 21.37 28.94
N GLU A 475 10.39 22.43 28.43
CA GLU A 475 9.94 23.04 27.17
C GLU A 475 10.18 22.10 25.98
N LYS A 476 11.31 21.40 25.95
CA LYS A 476 11.56 20.36 24.94
C LYS A 476 10.56 19.21 25.03
N GLU A 477 10.20 18.79 26.24
CA GLU A 477 9.17 17.78 26.47
C GLU A 477 7.80 18.27 25.98
N ARG A 478 7.43 19.52 26.27
CA ARG A 478 6.18 20.14 25.79
C ARG A 478 6.11 20.11 24.26
N ILE A 479 7.16 20.59 23.58
CA ILE A 479 7.23 20.61 22.11
C ILE A 479 7.21 19.19 21.54
N ALA A 480 7.91 18.24 22.17
CA ALA A 480 7.89 16.85 21.74
C ALA A 480 6.49 16.23 21.86
N ASN A 481 5.78 16.50 22.96
CA ASN A 481 4.40 16.05 23.16
C ASN A 481 3.45 16.65 22.11
N GLU A 482 3.54 17.95 21.83
CA GLU A 482 2.75 18.60 20.78
C GLU A 482 3.04 18.01 19.39
N ASN A 483 4.30 17.70 19.09
CA ASN A 483 4.69 17.03 17.85
C ASN A 483 4.11 15.61 17.76
N VAL A 484 4.15 14.83 18.86
CA VAL A 484 3.57 13.48 18.91
C VAL A 484 2.06 13.53 18.75
N GLU A 485 1.38 14.48 19.39
CA GLU A 485 -0.06 14.69 19.23
C GLU A 485 -0.42 15.03 17.77
N GLY A 486 0.36 15.92 17.13
CA GLY A 486 0.22 16.21 15.70
C GLY A 486 0.36 14.97 14.83
N LEU A 487 1.41 14.18 15.03
CA LEU A 487 1.62 12.92 14.30
C LEU A 487 0.49 11.91 14.56
N MET A 488 -0.03 11.82 15.78
CA MET A 488 -1.19 10.97 16.08
C MET A 488 -2.43 11.40 15.29
N THR A 489 -2.68 12.70 15.14
CA THR A 489 -3.81 13.19 14.33
C THR A 489 -3.64 12.87 12.85
N ASP A 490 -2.43 13.00 12.31
CA ASP A 490 -2.12 12.66 10.92
C ASP A 490 -2.24 11.15 10.67
N ILE A 491 -1.77 10.32 11.61
CA ILE A 491 -1.94 8.86 11.56
C ILE A 491 -3.43 8.50 11.53
N ALA A 492 -4.24 9.07 12.42
CA ALA A 492 -5.68 8.80 12.44
C ALA A 492 -6.37 9.20 11.12
N ALA A 493 -5.99 10.34 10.54
CA ALA A 493 -6.51 10.78 9.23
C ALA A 493 -6.11 9.82 8.10
N ALA A 494 -4.86 9.35 8.09
CA ALA A 494 -4.37 8.37 7.11
C ALA A 494 -5.07 7.01 7.26
N GLU A 495 -5.31 6.55 8.49
CA GLU A 495 -6.05 5.32 8.78
C GLU A 495 -7.50 5.40 8.28
N GLU A 496 -8.18 6.53 8.47
CA GLU A 496 -9.51 6.75 7.90
C GLU A 496 -9.50 6.73 6.37
N GLU A 497 -8.49 7.32 5.72
CA GLU A 497 -8.37 7.29 4.28
C GLU A 497 -8.14 5.85 3.77
N ILE A 498 -7.24 5.09 4.41
CA ILE A 498 -7.03 3.67 4.11
C ILE A 498 -8.34 2.89 4.25
N ALA A 499 -9.14 3.15 5.28
CA ALA A 499 -10.45 2.51 5.45
C ALA A 499 -11.41 2.85 4.30
N ARG A 500 -11.45 4.11 3.84
CA ARG A 500 -12.26 4.53 2.67
C ARG A 500 -11.81 3.81 1.39
N TRP A 501 -10.50 3.72 1.15
CA TRP A 501 -9.96 3.02 -0.02
C TRP A 501 -10.24 1.52 0.01
N LYS A 502 -10.19 0.88 1.19
CA LYS A 502 -10.56 -0.54 1.36
C LYS A 502 -12.01 -0.79 1.00
N VAL A 503 -12.94 0.01 1.54
CA VAL A 503 -14.37 -0.10 1.21
C VAL A 503 -14.62 0.12 -0.28
N ALA A 504 -13.97 1.13 -0.88
CA ALA A 504 -14.09 1.38 -2.32
C ALA A 504 -13.56 0.19 -3.17
N ALA A 505 -12.48 -0.46 -2.74
CA ALA A 505 -11.93 -1.63 -3.40
C ALA A 505 -12.87 -2.84 -3.31
N GLU A 506 -13.49 -3.09 -2.15
CA GLU A 506 -14.49 -4.15 -1.97
C GLU A 506 -15.71 -3.94 -2.89
N VAL A 507 -16.20 -2.70 -2.99
CA VAL A 507 -17.29 -2.33 -3.89
C VAL A 507 -16.90 -2.57 -5.36
N GLN A 508 -15.66 -2.26 -5.76
CA GLN A 508 -15.19 -2.57 -7.11
C GLN A 508 -15.15 -4.08 -7.39
N ILE A 509 -14.75 -4.89 -6.40
CA ILE A 509 -14.77 -6.36 -6.52
C ILE A 509 -16.21 -6.85 -6.72
N GLN A 510 -17.18 -6.31 -5.97
CA GLN A 510 -18.60 -6.64 -6.12
C GLN A 510 -19.11 -6.28 -7.52
N TYR A 511 -18.87 -5.05 -8.00
CA TYR A 511 -19.27 -4.66 -9.36
C TYR A 511 -18.60 -5.52 -10.44
N ARG A 512 -17.33 -5.91 -10.24
CA ARG A 512 -16.65 -6.81 -11.17
C ARG A 512 -17.29 -8.19 -11.22
N ALA A 513 -17.78 -8.70 -10.08
CA ALA A 513 -18.53 -9.96 -10.04
C ALA A 513 -19.88 -9.82 -10.76
N GLU A 514 -20.64 -8.76 -10.51
CA GLU A 514 -21.91 -8.48 -11.20
C GLU A 514 -21.72 -8.34 -12.74
N ILE A 515 -20.68 -7.63 -13.17
CA ILE A 515 -20.34 -7.50 -14.60
C ILE A 515 -20.01 -8.88 -15.20
N LYS A 516 -19.28 -9.73 -14.47
CA LYS A 516 -18.97 -11.09 -14.93
C LYS A 516 -20.24 -11.91 -15.13
N ASP A 517 -21.20 -11.81 -14.21
CA ASP A 517 -22.49 -12.51 -14.32
C ASP A 517 -23.32 -11.99 -15.49
N LEU A 518 -23.34 -10.68 -15.72
CA LEU A 518 -23.98 -10.07 -16.91
C LEU A 518 -23.32 -10.55 -18.21
N ILE A 519 -21.99 -10.64 -18.26
CA ILE A 519 -21.27 -11.17 -19.43
C ILE A 519 -21.64 -12.64 -19.70
N ASN A 520 -21.81 -13.44 -18.65
CA ASN A 520 -22.25 -14.83 -18.78
C ASN A 520 -23.69 -14.91 -19.32
N GLN A 521 -24.60 -14.09 -18.80
CA GLN A 521 -25.98 -14.02 -19.30
C GLN A 521 -26.04 -13.59 -20.77
N LEU A 522 -25.22 -12.61 -21.18
CA LEU A 522 -25.10 -12.20 -22.58
C LEU A 522 -24.57 -13.31 -23.48
N HIS A 523 -23.66 -14.15 -23.00
CA HIS A 523 -23.19 -15.31 -23.76
C HIS A 523 -24.32 -16.32 -23.99
N VAL A 524 -25.09 -16.64 -22.95
CA VAL A 524 -26.24 -17.56 -23.06
C VAL A 524 -27.28 -17.03 -24.04
N LEU A 525 -27.68 -15.75 -23.90
CA LEU A 525 -28.66 -15.14 -24.81
C LEU A 525 -28.16 -15.10 -26.26
N LYS A 526 -26.85 -14.94 -26.48
CA LYS A 526 -26.26 -14.96 -27.81
C LYS A 526 -26.28 -16.37 -28.41
N GLU A 527 -26.05 -17.39 -27.60
CA GLU A 527 -26.15 -18.80 -28.03
C GLU A 527 -27.60 -19.16 -28.41
N GLU A 528 -28.57 -18.79 -27.57
CA GLU A 528 -30.01 -18.96 -27.85
C GLU A 528 -30.43 -18.22 -29.13
N LEU A 529 -29.90 -17.02 -29.37
CA LEU A 529 -30.16 -16.25 -30.58
C LEU A 529 -29.62 -16.96 -31.83
N GLU A 530 -28.40 -17.53 -31.77
CA GLU A 530 -27.84 -18.28 -32.89
C GLU A 530 -28.60 -19.59 -33.14
N GLU A 531 -29.04 -20.28 -32.08
CA GLU A 531 -29.91 -21.45 -32.20
C GLU A 531 -31.25 -21.09 -32.87
N ALA A 532 -31.90 -20.01 -32.44
CA ALA A 532 -33.13 -19.51 -33.04
C ALA A 532 -32.93 -19.12 -34.52
N LYS A 533 -31.80 -18.49 -34.88
CA LYS A 533 -31.46 -18.19 -36.28
C LYS A 533 -31.28 -19.48 -37.10
N HIS A 534 -30.64 -20.50 -36.53
CA HIS A 534 -30.48 -21.80 -37.18
C HIS A 534 -31.84 -22.47 -37.41
N ALA A 535 -32.73 -22.48 -36.41
CA ALA A 535 -34.09 -23.00 -36.51
C ALA A 535 -34.91 -22.25 -37.58
N ILE A 536 -34.80 -20.92 -37.64
CA ILE A 536 -35.44 -20.11 -38.69
C ILE A 536 -34.94 -20.52 -40.07
N LYS A 537 -33.63 -20.60 -40.29
CA LYS A 537 -33.05 -21.05 -41.57
C LYS A 537 -33.53 -22.43 -41.98
N GLU A 538 -33.66 -23.35 -41.04
CA GLU A 538 -34.21 -24.68 -41.32
C GLU A 538 -35.70 -24.62 -41.70
N SER A 539 -36.49 -23.81 -40.99
CA SER A 539 -37.89 -23.60 -41.32
C SER A 539 -38.10 -22.93 -42.69
N GLU A 540 -37.24 -21.99 -43.08
CA GLU A 540 -37.23 -21.37 -44.41
C GLU A 540 -36.93 -22.39 -45.50
N LYS A 541 -35.97 -23.30 -45.28
CA LYS A 541 -35.70 -24.41 -46.21
C LYS A 541 -36.91 -25.33 -46.36
N LYS A 542 -37.56 -25.69 -45.24
CA LYS A 542 -38.79 -26.50 -45.24
C LYS A 542 -39.93 -25.78 -45.98
N LEU A 543 -40.05 -24.47 -45.80
CA LEU A 543 -41.04 -23.65 -46.48
C LEU A 543 -40.78 -23.61 -47.99
N LYS A 544 -39.54 -23.34 -48.42
CA LYS A 544 -39.16 -23.37 -49.85
C LYS A 544 -39.44 -24.73 -50.50
N PHE A 545 -39.11 -25.82 -49.83
CA PHE A 545 -39.44 -27.17 -50.32
C PHE A 545 -40.96 -27.36 -50.49
N LYS A 546 -41.77 -26.87 -49.55
CA LYS A 546 -43.24 -26.91 -49.66
C LYS A 546 -43.76 -26.01 -50.79
N GLU A 547 -43.17 -24.83 -50.99
CA GLU A 547 -43.50 -23.93 -52.09
C GLU A 547 -43.18 -24.56 -53.45
N GLU A 548 -42.01 -25.17 -53.61
CA GLU A 548 -41.62 -25.91 -54.82
C GLU A 548 -42.53 -27.11 -55.07
N THR A 549 -42.88 -27.86 -54.02
CA THR A 549 -43.83 -28.97 -54.11
C THR A 549 -45.22 -28.49 -54.54
N ALA A 550 -45.69 -27.37 -53.97
CA ALA A 550 -46.96 -26.77 -54.35
C ALA A 550 -46.94 -26.24 -55.79
N ALA A 551 -45.85 -25.60 -56.22
CA ALA A 551 -45.66 -25.14 -57.60
C ALA A 551 -45.66 -26.30 -58.60
N ALA A 552 -44.98 -27.41 -58.28
CA ALA A 552 -44.98 -28.62 -59.08
C ALA A 552 -46.39 -29.24 -59.17
N ALA A 553 -47.12 -29.31 -58.06
CA ALA A 553 -48.51 -29.80 -58.04
C ALA A 553 -49.45 -28.90 -58.85
N MET A 554 -49.31 -27.58 -58.76
CA MET A 554 -50.05 -26.63 -59.60
C MET A 554 -49.72 -26.81 -61.08
N GLY A 555 -48.44 -26.91 -61.44
CA GLY A 555 -48.01 -27.16 -62.81
C GLY A 555 -48.54 -28.49 -63.38
N ALA A 556 -48.52 -29.56 -62.59
CA ALA A 556 -49.10 -30.86 -62.95
C ALA A 556 -50.61 -30.76 -63.17
N ARG A 557 -51.33 -30.05 -62.30
CA ARG A 557 -52.76 -29.79 -62.47
C ARG A 557 -53.06 -29.02 -63.75
N GLU A 558 -52.34 -27.94 -64.02
CA GLU A 558 -52.56 -27.18 -65.26
C GLU A 558 -52.27 -28.02 -66.51
N ALA A 559 -51.24 -28.86 -66.48
CA ALA A 559 -50.93 -29.78 -67.57
C ALA A 559 -52.06 -30.80 -67.78
N ALA A 560 -52.61 -31.36 -66.69
CA ALA A 560 -53.77 -32.24 -66.73
C ALA A 560 -55.02 -31.53 -67.28
N GLU A 561 -55.29 -30.29 -66.86
CA GLU A 561 -56.40 -29.48 -67.39
C GLU A 561 -56.23 -29.17 -68.89
N ARG A 562 -55.01 -28.87 -69.35
CA ARG A 562 -54.72 -28.69 -70.79
C ARG A 562 -54.94 -29.98 -71.57
N SER A 563 -54.50 -31.12 -71.03
CA SER A 563 -54.71 -32.45 -71.62
C SER A 563 -56.20 -32.79 -71.73
N LEU A 564 -56.97 -32.53 -70.65
CA LEU A 564 -58.43 -32.73 -70.62
C LEU A 564 -59.13 -31.86 -71.68
N LYS A 565 -58.81 -30.56 -71.75
CA LYS A 565 -59.36 -29.66 -72.79
C LYS A 565 -59.06 -30.15 -74.21
N LEU A 566 -57.87 -30.71 -74.45
CA LEU A 566 -57.53 -31.30 -75.75
C LEU A 566 -58.35 -32.56 -76.03
N ALA A 567 -58.55 -33.42 -75.03
CA ALA A 567 -59.40 -34.60 -75.15
C ALA A 567 -60.86 -34.22 -75.44
N ASP A 568 -61.42 -33.23 -74.73
CA ASP A 568 -62.76 -32.70 -74.95
C ASP A 568 -62.93 -32.15 -76.37
N ASN A 569 -61.96 -31.36 -76.86
CA ASN A 569 -61.96 -30.85 -78.23
C ASN A 569 -61.85 -31.96 -79.30
N ARG A 570 -61.12 -33.05 -79.02
CA ARG A 570 -61.08 -34.22 -79.91
C ARG A 570 -62.42 -34.95 -79.88
N ALA A 571 -63.02 -35.11 -78.70
CA ALA A 571 -64.32 -35.76 -78.53
C ALA A 571 -65.46 -34.97 -79.19
N THR A 572 -65.46 -33.63 -79.13
CA THR A 572 -66.44 -32.80 -79.85
C THR A 572 -66.31 -32.97 -81.36
N ARG A 573 -65.09 -32.90 -81.92
CA ARG A 573 -64.85 -33.14 -83.36
C ARG A 573 -65.28 -34.54 -83.80
N LEU A 574 -65.01 -35.56 -82.99
CA LEU A 574 -65.46 -36.93 -83.27
C LEU A 574 -66.99 -37.02 -83.25
N ARG A 575 -67.66 -36.38 -82.28
CA ARG A 575 -69.12 -36.30 -82.23
C ARG A 575 -69.70 -35.58 -83.45
N GLU A 576 -69.14 -34.45 -83.87
CA GLU A 576 -69.55 -33.74 -85.08
C GLU A 576 -69.43 -34.63 -86.32
N ARG A 577 -68.29 -35.33 -86.46
CA ARG A 577 -68.08 -36.26 -87.58
C ARG A 577 -69.05 -37.46 -87.53
N MET A 578 -69.34 -38.00 -86.35
CA MET A 578 -70.37 -39.04 -86.19
C MET A 578 -71.76 -38.51 -86.57
N GLN A 579 -72.13 -37.31 -86.15
CA GLN A 579 -73.40 -36.68 -86.54
C GLN A 579 -73.48 -36.44 -88.05
N GLU A 580 -72.39 -36.02 -88.69
CA GLU A 580 -72.33 -35.86 -90.14
C GLU A 580 -72.47 -37.21 -90.87
N LEU A 581 -71.79 -38.25 -90.38
CA LEU A 581 -71.97 -39.62 -90.91
C LEU A 581 -73.41 -40.11 -90.69
N ASN A 582 -74.02 -39.81 -89.54
CA ASN A 582 -75.41 -40.18 -89.27
C ASN A 582 -76.37 -39.48 -90.23
N ARG A 583 -76.18 -38.17 -90.48
CA ARG A 583 -76.93 -37.44 -91.52
C ARG A 583 -76.76 -38.08 -92.90
N LYS A 584 -75.54 -38.47 -93.28
CA LYS A 584 -75.30 -39.18 -94.55
C LYS A 584 -76.01 -40.54 -94.61
N VAL A 585 -76.12 -41.25 -93.49
CA VAL A 585 -76.90 -42.49 -93.41
C VAL A 585 -78.39 -42.21 -93.56
N GLU A 586 -78.93 -41.21 -92.85
CA GLU A 586 -80.33 -40.76 -92.98
C GLU A 586 -80.64 -40.29 -94.42
N ASP A 587 -79.74 -39.55 -95.07
CA ASP A 587 -79.84 -39.14 -96.48
C ASP A 587 -79.81 -40.35 -97.43
N LEU A 588 -78.98 -41.36 -97.15
CA LEU A 588 -78.94 -42.61 -97.92
C LEU A 588 -80.20 -43.46 -97.70
N GLU A 589 -80.77 -43.48 -96.50
CA GLU A 589 -82.03 -44.16 -96.20
C GLU A 589 -83.22 -43.47 -96.89
N THR A 590 -83.28 -42.14 -96.89
CA THR A 590 -84.30 -41.38 -97.64
C THR A 590 -84.12 -41.50 -99.16
N HIS A 591 -82.88 -41.63 -99.67
CA HIS A 591 -82.64 -41.97 -101.08
C HIS A 591 -82.95 -43.45 -101.41
N ARG A 592 -82.90 -44.36 -100.43
CA ARG A 592 -83.25 -45.79 -100.60
C ARG A 592 -84.73 -45.98 -100.92
N ASP A 593 -85.59 -45.05 -100.53
CA ASP A 593 -87.03 -45.07 -100.84
C ASP A 593 -87.33 -44.73 -102.33
N THR A 594 -86.32 -44.32 -103.11
CA THR A 594 -86.48 -44.05 -104.57
C THR A 594 -85.84 -45.07 -105.49
N ASN A 595 -85.08 -46.05 -104.98
CA ASN A 595 -84.50 -47.13 -105.78
C ASN A 595 -84.58 -48.47 -105.04
N SER A 596 -85.73 -49.12 -105.20
CA SER A 596 -85.87 -50.55 -104.94
C SER A 596 -84.99 -51.35 -105.92
N SER A 597 -84.39 -52.42 -105.39
CA SER A 597 -83.68 -53.49 -106.10
C SER A 597 -82.16 -53.33 -106.25
N ASN A 598 -81.41 -53.69 -105.20
CA ASN A 598 -80.49 -54.83 -105.35
C ASN A 598 -79.93 -55.39 -104.04
N ARG A 599 -79.71 -56.69 -104.11
CA ARG A 599 -79.40 -57.66 -103.06
C ARG A 599 -77.87 -57.82 -102.88
N ALA A 600 -77.33 -57.56 -101.69
CA ALA A 600 -76.03 -58.08 -101.25
C ALA A 600 -75.94 -57.94 -99.70
N ARG A 601 -76.08 -59.05 -98.98
CA ARG A 601 -75.00 -59.88 -98.39
C ARG A 601 -74.39 -59.26 -97.12
N TYR A 602 -74.66 -59.94 -96.00
CA TYR A 602 -73.98 -59.84 -94.71
C TYR A 602 -72.47 -59.71 -94.90
N VAL A 603 -71.87 -58.68 -94.30
CA VAL A 603 -70.44 -58.63 -94.01
C VAL A 603 -70.34 -58.45 -92.50
N CYS A 604 -69.91 -59.51 -91.84
CA CYS A 604 -69.46 -59.52 -90.46
C CYS A 604 -68.39 -58.44 -90.25
N TRP A 605 -68.59 -57.60 -89.23
CA TRP A 605 -67.61 -56.59 -88.84
C TRP A 605 -66.47 -57.27 -88.07
N PRO A 606 -65.19 -57.10 -88.46
CA PRO A 606 -64.08 -57.73 -87.77
C PRO A 606 -63.74 -56.92 -86.50
N TRP A 607 -63.90 -57.53 -85.33
CA TRP A 607 -63.53 -56.97 -84.02
C TRP A 607 -61.99 -56.88 -83.78
N GLN A 608 -61.16 -57.08 -84.81
CA GLN A 608 -59.70 -57.13 -84.70
C GLN A 608 -58.97 -55.77 -84.87
N LEU A 609 -59.71 -54.66 -84.92
CA LEU A 609 -59.13 -53.30 -85.05
C LEU A 609 -59.24 -52.44 -83.78
N LEU A 610 -59.76 -53.00 -82.68
CA LEU A 610 -59.89 -52.31 -81.39
C LEU A 610 -58.80 -52.67 -80.36
N GLY A 611 -57.82 -53.50 -80.72
CA GLY A 611 -56.66 -53.79 -79.84
C GLY A 611 -57.06 -54.30 -78.45
N ILE A 612 -58.16 -55.05 -78.34
CA ILE A 612 -58.54 -55.74 -77.11
C ILE A 612 -58.03 -57.17 -77.26
N ASP A 613 -56.82 -57.41 -76.77
CA ASP A 613 -56.28 -58.75 -76.64
C ASP A 613 -56.98 -59.52 -75.51
N PHE A 614 -57.17 -60.80 -75.79
CA PHE A 614 -57.89 -61.80 -75.03
C PHE A 614 -57.12 -62.27 -73.78
N VAL A 615 -57.85 -62.93 -72.89
CA VAL A 615 -57.48 -63.39 -71.54
C VAL A 615 -56.36 -64.45 -71.49
N GLY A 616 -55.33 -64.21 -70.66
CA GLY A 616 -54.80 -65.12 -69.62
C GLY A 616 -53.81 -66.27 -69.97
N GLY A 617 -52.64 -66.29 -69.28
CA GLY A 617 -52.06 -67.52 -68.70
C GLY A 617 -50.61 -67.96 -69.02
N ARG A 618 -49.74 -67.86 -68.00
CA ARG A 618 -48.51 -68.65 -67.65
C ARG A 618 -47.17 -68.54 -68.44
N ARG A 619 -46.18 -67.99 -67.69
CA ARG A 619 -44.97 -68.61 -67.10
C ARG A 619 -43.81 -69.13 -68.01
N VAL A 620 -42.61 -68.62 -67.67
CA VAL A 620 -41.28 -69.28 -67.48
C VAL A 620 -40.14 -68.79 -68.38
N GLU A 621 -39.05 -68.38 -67.70
CA GLU A 621 -37.62 -68.29 -68.08
C GLU A 621 -37.24 -67.40 -69.28
N SER A 622 -36.08 -66.77 -69.36
CA SER A 622 -34.92 -66.44 -68.51
C SER A 622 -34.04 -65.54 -69.40
N GLU A 623 -32.92 -65.04 -68.87
CA GLU A 623 -31.82 -64.32 -69.55
C GLU A 623 -31.95 -62.78 -69.47
N GLN A 624 -31.38 -62.06 -68.49
CA GLN A 624 -29.96 -61.94 -68.07
C GLN A 624 -29.16 -60.96 -68.96
N GLN A 625 -29.19 -59.67 -68.59
CA GLN A 625 -28.10 -58.67 -68.70
C GLN A 625 -28.56 -57.40 -67.95
N GLN A 626 -28.21 -57.26 -66.66
CA GLN A 626 -27.03 -56.56 -66.13
C GLN A 626 -27.06 -55.02 -66.23
N HIS A 627 -27.19 -54.43 -65.03
CA HIS A 627 -26.50 -53.23 -64.49
C HIS A 627 -26.68 -51.86 -65.18
N SER A 628 -26.90 -50.74 -64.49
CA SER A 628 -26.63 -50.40 -63.08
C SER A 628 -27.41 -49.14 -62.64
N SER A 629 -27.90 -49.15 -61.39
CA SER A 629 -27.87 -48.05 -60.37
C SER A 629 -28.51 -46.69 -60.68
N ASN A 630 -29.31 -46.07 -59.81
CA ASN A 630 -29.10 -45.95 -58.36
C ASN A 630 -30.39 -45.55 -57.62
N GLU A 631 -30.50 -46.08 -56.40
CA GLU A 631 -31.43 -45.75 -55.33
C GLU A 631 -30.96 -44.52 -54.51
N MET A 632 -31.85 -43.96 -53.67
CA MET A 632 -31.59 -43.49 -52.28
C MET A 632 -32.88 -42.79 -51.78
N GLU A 633 -33.71 -43.41 -50.96
CA GLU A 633 -33.57 -43.69 -49.52
C GLU A 633 -33.77 -42.48 -48.60
N LEU A 634 -34.75 -42.69 -47.70
CA LEU A 634 -35.07 -41.90 -46.54
C LEU A 634 -33.96 -42.07 -45.49
N ALA A 635 -33.53 -41.00 -44.84
CA ALA A 635 -32.75 -41.08 -43.61
C ALA A 635 -33.36 -40.18 -42.53
N GLU A 636 -33.60 -40.79 -41.37
CA GLU A 636 -33.91 -40.15 -40.09
C GLU A 636 -32.71 -39.35 -39.56
N PRO A 637 -32.90 -38.31 -38.72
CA PRO A 637 -31.81 -37.71 -37.97
C PRO A 637 -31.76 -38.27 -36.53
N LEU A 638 -30.57 -38.70 -36.10
CA LEU A 638 -30.20 -38.80 -34.69
C LEU A 638 -29.29 -37.63 -34.34
N LEU A 639 -29.70 -36.90 -33.29
CA LEU A 639 -29.02 -35.86 -32.49
C LEU A 639 -28.53 -34.60 -33.22
#